data_AF-A0A8W8JWR1-F1
#
_entry.id   AF-A0A8W8JWR1-F1
#
_cell.length_a   1.000
_cell.length_b   1.000
_cell.length_c   1.000
_cell.angle_alpha   90.00
_cell.angle_beta   90.00
_cell.angle_gamma   90.00
#
_symmetry.space_group_name_H-M   'P 1'
#
loop_
_entity.id
_entity.type
_entity.pdbx_description
1 polymer ?
#
loop_
_entity_poly.entity_id
_entity_poly.type
_entity_poly.pdbx_seq_one_letter_code
_entity_poly.pdbx_strand_id
1 'polypeptide(L)'
;MSDSKLTVYSVSSESDLSTDEDSEESDVSRDHKNVNISVKEGALEKEEVDVIVNSTSEKLELRHGRGARALLKAAGAGLQTECNQKYPTGIQKGDVAVTGPGNLKCKTVCHGCLKKYGSNDAEKIHMEFISKCLKELDSQKLSSIAFPGLSTGFHKFPKNVASKNACRAIAQYIDANPNTSLKEVRFVIHPQDKETFKAFCDAVKAWDLSPNTEIERKVLCRFLINQITVLIKVDKIEEEEVDMIVNSVDKTLDLSKGSLSKTVATAAGSEVAEECQRDHPSGVNEGNVVVTSAGNLKCKKICHACIPAFNQNNISVSKTDIQNIVIKCLAKADENQCNCVAFPAFGTLFKNYPAQITAEGMLKGIDQYSKSHTQTSVKSVFIVIYGKQHVEISKAYVDEAAPYRGACSGLERGTQEFCRQQYHREFHPPEYWTEFTSDKSVKLWKTECGKSIHKLVDVDSSTHNAVEKLVQSTWQSLKVGHGRDAKGLSKLKYSSIKVLKIQRLENIDVYENYSHFRARLFHKAGDIGVFEQLAFLSQSTGDIATTKSLKKDSILKKELFHEINEHFLFHGTKPDTYKKILSQGLDFRMAGGKGMFGQGVYLAESSTKADQYTDDKSARNKAEKKMFLVRSCLGKIHLAKTAYKLKRPPCFQTGCKSGSCEHSERQRCDSVVGDGSWIFREFVTYNQHQNYPEYLITYKRV
;
A
#
# COMPACT_ATOMS: atom_id res chain seq x y z
N MET A 1 20.52 -47.00 -37.94
CA MET A 1 21.09 -46.93 -36.58
C MET A 1 21.70 -45.54 -36.42
N SER A 2 21.50 -44.98 -35.22
CA SER A 2 21.83 -43.66 -34.67
C SER A 2 22.89 -42.78 -35.38
N ASP A 3 22.65 -41.47 -35.49
CA ASP A 3 23.00 -40.53 -34.41
C ASP A 3 22.52 -39.10 -34.69
N SER A 4 22.27 -38.39 -33.59
CA SER A 4 21.71 -37.05 -33.48
C SER A 4 22.78 -35.95 -33.59
N LYS A 5 22.41 -34.79 -34.15
CA LYS A 5 23.17 -33.53 -34.02
C LYS A 5 22.22 -32.34 -33.76
N LEU A 6 22.33 -31.79 -32.56
CA LEU A 6 21.88 -30.44 -32.20
C LEU A 6 22.69 -29.40 -32.99
N THR A 7 22.04 -28.32 -33.43
CA THR A 7 22.71 -27.13 -33.95
C THR A 7 22.18 -25.87 -33.25
N VAL A 8 23.14 -25.08 -32.77
CA VAL A 8 23.05 -23.79 -32.07
C VAL A 8 22.71 -22.68 -33.08
N TYR A 9 21.90 -21.69 -32.70
CA TYR A 9 21.80 -20.42 -33.43
C TYR A 9 22.21 -19.23 -32.57
N SER A 10 23.00 -18.38 -33.20
CA SER A 10 23.72 -17.19 -32.72
C SER A 10 22.87 -15.92 -32.72
N VAL A 11 23.29 -14.98 -31.87
CA VAL A 11 22.76 -13.62 -31.69
C VAL A 11 23.29 -12.65 -32.76
N SER A 12 22.45 -11.73 -33.24
CA SER A 12 22.90 -10.50 -33.92
C SER A 12 22.01 -9.29 -33.58
N SER A 13 22.66 -8.32 -32.92
CA SER A 13 22.55 -6.84 -33.00
C SER A 13 21.20 -6.09 -32.98
N GLU A 14 21.13 -5.16 -32.03
CA GLU A 14 20.24 -4.00 -31.94
C GLU A 14 20.37 -3.03 -33.12
N SER A 15 19.24 -2.49 -33.60
CA SER A 15 19.11 -1.11 -34.09
C SER A 15 17.65 -0.65 -34.11
N ASP A 16 17.44 0.57 -33.61
CA ASP A 16 16.30 1.49 -33.84
C ASP A 16 15.00 1.27 -33.05
N LEU A 17 15.00 1.76 -31.81
CA LEU A 17 13.80 2.26 -31.12
C LEU A 17 13.50 3.68 -31.62
N SER A 18 12.71 3.79 -32.69
CA SER A 18 11.93 4.99 -32.98
C SER A 18 10.68 5.01 -32.10
N THR A 19 10.42 6.17 -31.53
CA THR A 19 9.20 6.54 -30.81
C THR A 19 8.01 6.54 -31.76
N ASP A 20 7.02 5.67 -31.53
CA ASP A 20 5.67 5.84 -32.04
C ASP A 20 4.70 6.01 -30.86
N GLU A 21 4.32 7.27 -30.63
CA GLU A 21 3.06 7.64 -30.00
C GLU A 21 1.90 7.32 -30.97
N ASP A 22 0.71 7.05 -30.42
CA ASP A 22 -0.60 6.89 -31.09
C ASP A 22 -0.86 5.61 -31.91
N SER A 23 -1.08 4.48 -31.23
CA SER A 23 -1.93 3.40 -31.78
C SER A 23 -3.38 3.61 -31.33
N GLU A 24 -4.30 3.85 -32.26
CA GLU A 24 -5.75 3.86 -32.01
C GLU A 24 -6.17 2.56 -31.28
N GLU A 25 -6.72 2.67 -30.07
CA GLU A 25 -7.25 1.52 -29.32
C GLU A 25 -8.44 0.92 -30.10
N SER A 26 -8.24 -0.24 -30.72
CA SER A 26 -9.28 -0.97 -31.46
C SER A 26 -10.30 -1.66 -30.55
N ASP A 27 -11.45 -2.05 -31.13
CA ASP A 27 -12.47 -2.90 -30.49
C ASP A 27 -11.85 -4.11 -29.78
N VAL A 28 -12.39 -4.46 -28.61
CA VAL A 28 -11.90 -5.56 -27.75
C VAL A 28 -12.97 -6.62 -27.64
N SER A 29 -12.63 -7.90 -27.80
CA SER A 29 -13.56 -9.01 -27.59
C SER A 29 -12.92 -10.14 -26.78
N ARG A 30 -13.73 -10.84 -25.98
CA ARG A 30 -13.32 -12.01 -25.22
C ARG A 30 -14.47 -12.99 -25.04
N ASP A 31 -14.17 -14.28 -25.03
CA ASP A 31 -15.17 -15.32 -24.77
C ASP A 31 -15.15 -15.77 -23.29
N HIS A 32 -16.34 -15.94 -22.71
CA HIS A 32 -16.54 -16.55 -21.38
C HIS A 32 -17.63 -17.63 -21.47
N LYS A 33 -17.25 -18.91 -21.29
CA LYS A 33 -18.17 -20.08 -21.33
C LYS A 33 -19.14 -20.05 -22.52
N ASN A 34 -18.62 -19.76 -23.72
CA ASN A 34 -19.33 -19.68 -25.01
C ASN A 34 -20.22 -18.43 -25.21
N VAL A 35 -20.03 -17.39 -24.41
CA VAL A 35 -20.61 -16.06 -24.64
C VAL A 35 -19.50 -15.12 -25.07
N ASN A 36 -19.67 -14.49 -26.24
CA ASN A 36 -18.76 -13.45 -26.71
C ASN A 36 -19.09 -12.12 -26.05
N ILE A 37 -18.09 -11.47 -25.47
CA ILE A 37 -18.25 -10.20 -24.77
C ILE A 37 -17.29 -9.19 -25.38
N SER A 38 -17.84 -8.13 -25.95
CA SER A 38 -17.08 -7.15 -26.72
C SER A 38 -17.32 -5.71 -26.27
N VAL A 39 -16.33 -4.85 -26.49
CA VAL A 39 -16.40 -3.40 -26.31
C VAL A 39 -16.16 -2.75 -27.66
N LYS A 40 -17.04 -1.83 -28.04
CA LYS A 40 -17.01 -1.16 -29.34
C LYS A 40 -17.33 0.33 -29.22
N GLU A 41 -16.67 1.14 -30.03
CA GLU A 41 -17.07 2.53 -30.23
C GLU A 41 -18.26 2.63 -31.19
N GLY A 42 -19.34 3.29 -30.77
CA GLY A 42 -20.54 3.37 -31.59
C GLY A 42 -21.70 4.13 -30.97
N ALA A 43 -22.77 4.22 -31.75
CA ALA A 43 -24.05 4.78 -31.32
C ALA A 43 -24.99 3.62 -31.01
N LEU A 44 -25.39 3.48 -29.73
CA LEU A 44 -26.20 2.36 -29.25
C LEU A 44 -27.51 2.20 -30.04
N GLU A 45 -28.13 3.31 -30.47
CA GLU A 45 -29.36 3.32 -31.25
C GLU A 45 -29.22 2.76 -32.68
N LYS A 46 -28.00 2.49 -33.15
CA LYS A 46 -27.72 1.90 -34.46
C LYS A 46 -27.38 0.41 -34.40
N GLU A 47 -27.31 -0.17 -33.20
CA GLU A 47 -26.89 -1.55 -33.03
C GLU A 47 -27.96 -2.54 -33.48
N GLU A 48 -27.50 -3.64 -34.07
CA GLU A 48 -28.31 -4.79 -34.48
C GLU A 48 -28.04 -5.94 -33.51
N VAL A 49 -28.93 -6.08 -32.54
CA VAL A 49 -28.92 -7.07 -31.44
C VAL A 49 -30.36 -7.37 -31.03
N ASP A 50 -30.62 -8.45 -30.29
CA ASP A 50 -31.98 -8.76 -29.86
C ASP A 50 -32.49 -7.80 -28.79
N VAL A 51 -31.64 -7.41 -27.83
CA VAL A 51 -32.01 -6.56 -26.69
C VAL A 51 -31.12 -5.32 -26.62
N ILE A 52 -31.72 -4.13 -26.54
CA ILE A 52 -31.00 -2.87 -26.24
C ILE A 52 -31.31 -2.43 -24.82
N VAL A 53 -30.28 -2.08 -24.06
CA VAL A 53 -30.43 -1.60 -22.68
C VAL A 53 -30.38 -0.09 -22.60
N ASN A 54 -31.39 0.50 -21.95
CA ASN A 54 -31.52 1.92 -21.73
C ASN A 54 -31.49 2.23 -20.23
N SER A 55 -30.98 3.40 -19.86
CA SER A 55 -31.11 3.93 -18.50
C SER A 55 -31.82 5.27 -18.52
N THR A 56 -32.82 5.42 -17.64
CA THR A 56 -33.71 6.58 -17.59
C THR A 56 -34.18 6.85 -16.14
N SER A 57 -35.12 7.79 -15.97
CA SER A 57 -35.71 8.14 -14.68
C SER A 57 -36.73 7.09 -14.21
N GLU A 58 -37.19 7.20 -12.95
CA GLU A 58 -38.23 6.33 -12.38
C GLU A 58 -39.53 6.41 -13.18
N LYS A 59 -39.84 7.58 -13.75
CA LYS A 59 -41.02 7.81 -14.59
C LYS A 59 -40.85 7.39 -16.05
N LEU A 60 -39.73 6.75 -16.40
CA LEU A 60 -39.41 6.34 -17.78
C LEU A 60 -39.49 7.50 -18.79
N GLU A 61 -39.06 8.70 -18.40
CA GLU A 61 -39.07 9.87 -19.28
C GLU A 61 -37.85 9.84 -20.22
N LEU A 62 -38.05 9.31 -21.42
CA LEU A 62 -36.97 9.08 -22.38
C LEU A 62 -36.46 10.37 -23.06
N ARG A 63 -37.13 11.51 -22.83
CA ARG A 63 -36.69 12.83 -23.29
C ARG A 63 -35.52 13.39 -22.46
N HIS A 64 -35.29 12.83 -21.27
CA HIS A 64 -34.25 13.26 -20.34
C HIS A 64 -33.05 12.30 -20.38
N GLY A 65 -31.85 12.87 -20.45
CA GLY A 65 -30.59 12.12 -20.57
C GLY A 65 -30.16 11.88 -22.02
N ARG A 66 -28.84 11.99 -22.27
CA ARG A 66 -28.29 11.95 -23.63
C ARG A 66 -28.60 10.63 -24.35
N GLY A 67 -28.37 9.49 -23.71
CA GLY A 67 -28.60 8.16 -24.28
C GLY A 67 -30.08 7.86 -24.52
N ALA A 68 -30.94 8.10 -23.52
CA ALA A 68 -32.38 7.87 -23.65
C ALA A 68 -33.00 8.74 -24.77
N ARG A 69 -32.55 9.99 -24.91
CA ARG A 69 -33.01 10.88 -25.99
C ARG A 69 -32.57 10.42 -27.37
N ALA A 70 -31.35 9.90 -27.50
CA ALA A 70 -30.85 9.33 -28.75
C ALA A 70 -31.67 8.10 -29.15
N LEU A 71 -31.92 7.19 -28.20
CA LEU A 71 -32.78 6.01 -28.40
C LEU A 71 -34.22 6.39 -28.76
N LEU A 72 -34.83 7.34 -28.04
CA LEU A 72 -36.19 7.80 -28.35
C LEU A 72 -36.29 8.42 -29.75
N LYS A 73 -35.29 9.20 -30.15
CA LYS A 73 -35.24 9.81 -31.48
C LYS A 73 -35.18 8.75 -32.58
N ALA A 74 -34.39 7.71 -32.39
CA ALA A 74 -34.26 6.61 -33.36
C ALA A 74 -35.48 5.69 -33.36
N ALA A 75 -35.99 5.32 -32.19
CA ALA A 75 -37.14 4.42 -32.03
C ALA A 75 -38.48 5.05 -32.46
N GLY A 76 -38.60 6.38 -32.37
CA GLY A 76 -39.84 7.12 -32.57
C GLY A 76 -40.68 7.29 -31.30
N ALA A 77 -41.67 8.19 -31.36
CA ALA A 77 -42.47 8.57 -30.20
C ALA A 77 -43.33 7.41 -29.61
N GLY A 78 -43.54 6.34 -30.38
CA GLY A 78 -44.21 5.12 -29.93
C GLY A 78 -43.53 4.49 -28.71
N LEU A 79 -42.20 4.54 -28.62
CA LEU A 79 -41.45 3.98 -27.49
C LEU A 79 -41.84 4.64 -26.15
N GLN A 80 -41.93 5.97 -26.12
CA GLN A 80 -42.39 6.69 -24.92
C GLN A 80 -43.87 6.40 -24.61
N THR A 81 -44.70 6.26 -25.66
CA THR A 81 -46.12 5.96 -25.51
C THR A 81 -46.31 4.60 -24.83
N GLU A 82 -45.53 3.60 -25.26
CA GLU A 82 -45.55 2.27 -24.66
C GLU A 82 -45.05 2.26 -23.21
N CYS A 83 -43.97 3.01 -22.89
CA CYS A 83 -43.53 3.19 -21.51
C CYS A 83 -44.66 3.73 -20.62
N ASN A 84 -45.37 4.76 -21.08
CA ASN A 84 -46.46 5.38 -20.32
C ASN A 84 -47.68 4.45 -20.17
N GLN A 85 -47.97 3.62 -21.18
CA GLN A 85 -49.10 2.67 -21.14
C GLN A 85 -48.82 1.46 -20.24
N LYS A 86 -47.64 0.84 -20.35
CA LYS A 86 -47.27 -0.35 -19.57
C LYS A 86 -46.88 -0.02 -18.14
N TYR A 87 -46.30 1.16 -17.91
CA TYR A 87 -45.78 1.58 -16.61
C TYR A 87 -46.29 2.98 -16.23
N PRO A 88 -47.62 3.17 -16.07
CA PRO A 88 -48.22 4.49 -15.86
C PRO A 88 -47.75 5.17 -14.56
N THR A 89 -47.28 4.39 -13.59
CA THR A 89 -46.71 4.87 -12.32
C THR A 89 -45.18 4.86 -12.29
N GLY A 90 -44.53 4.50 -13.40
CA GLY A 90 -43.08 4.31 -13.48
C GLY A 90 -42.59 2.98 -12.87
N ILE A 91 -41.29 2.91 -12.61
CA ILE A 91 -40.57 1.76 -12.04
C ILE A 91 -39.72 2.15 -10.84
N GLN A 92 -39.43 1.19 -9.96
CA GLN A 92 -38.53 1.41 -8.82
C GLN A 92 -37.06 1.38 -9.25
N LYS A 93 -36.18 1.91 -8.40
CA LYS A 93 -34.74 1.84 -8.60
C LYS A 93 -34.27 0.38 -8.63
N GLY A 94 -33.66 -0.02 -9.73
CA GLY A 94 -33.17 -1.38 -9.97
C GLY A 94 -34.16 -2.31 -10.66
N ASP A 95 -35.37 -1.83 -10.99
CA ASP A 95 -36.30 -2.58 -11.83
C ASP A 95 -36.01 -2.39 -13.32
N VAL A 96 -36.55 -3.31 -14.12
CA VAL A 96 -36.47 -3.33 -15.58
C VAL A 96 -37.88 -3.18 -16.13
N ALA A 97 -38.12 -2.14 -16.91
CA ALA A 97 -39.29 -2.02 -17.77
C ALA A 97 -38.96 -2.52 -19.18
N VAL A 98 -39.88 -3.25 -19.81
CA VAL A 98 -39.65 -3.89 -21.11
C VAL A 98 -40.67 -3.36 -22.12
N THR A 99 -40.17 -2.86 -23.24
CA THR A 99 -40.99 -2.34 -24.35
C THR A 99 -40.59 -2.99 -25.67
N GLY A 100 -41.41 -2.80 -26.70
CA GLY A 100 -41.04 -3.11 -28.08
C GLY A 100 -39.95 -2.17 -28.60
N PRO A 101 -39.41 -2.45 -29.80
CA PRO A 101 -38.24 -1.74 -30.32
C PRO A 101 -38.56 -0.39 -30.96
N GLY A 102 -39.83 -0.11 -31.27
CA GLY A 102 -40.19 0.96 -32.19
C GLY A 102 -39.50 0.75 -33.54
N ASN A 103 -38.77 1.76 -34.01
CA ASN A 103 -37.96 1.69 -35.23
C ASN A 103 -36.50 1.24 -35.00
N LEU A 104 -36.12 0.84 -33.78
CA LEU A 104 -34.77 0.31 -33.51
C LEU A 104 -34.60 -1.07 -34.15
N LYS A 105 -33.37 -1.42 -34.53
CA LYS A 105 -33.02 -2.73 -35.08
C LYS A 105 -32.77 -3.77 -33.97
N CYS A 106 -33.69 -3.83 -33.01
CA CYS A 106 -33.72 -4.86 -31.98
C CYS A 106 -35.10 -5.47 -31.85
N LYS A 107 -35.27 -6.47 -30.98
CA LYS A 107 -36.57 -7.10 -30.69
C LYS A 107 -37.23 -6.49 -29.47
N THR A 108 -36.46 -6.12 -28.45
CA THR A 108 -36.97 -5.50 -27.21
C THR A 108 -35.99 -4.49 -26.63
N VAL A 109 -36.53 -3.56 -25.81
CA VAL A 109 -35.73 -2.57 -25.08
C VAL A 109 -35.96 -2.73 -23.57
N CYS A 110 -34.87 -2.90 -22.83
CA CYS A 110 -34.87 -2.97 -21.37
C CYS A 110 -34.52 -1.59 -20.78
N HIS A 111 -35.47 -0.97 -20.08
CA HIS A 111 -35.32 0.35 -19.47
C HIS A 111 -35.09 0.23 -17.97
N GLY A 112 -33.97 0.79 -17.50
CA GLY A 112 -33.58 0.78 -16.10
C GLY A 112 -33.63 2.13 -15.43
N CYS A 113 -34.02 2.12 -14.17
CA CYS A 113 -33.83 3.26 -13.28
C CYS A 113 -32.74 2.94 -12.25
N LEU A 114 -31.62 3.65 -12.28
CA LEU A 114 -30.45 3.36 -11.44
C LEU A 114 -30.23 4.41 -10.35
N LYS A 115 -29.43 4.07 -9.34
CA LYS A 115 -29.01 5.01 -8.29
C LYS A 115 -27.70 5.70 -8.66
N LYS A 116 -27.50 6.89 -8.09
CA LYS A 116 -26.24 7.62 -8.17
C LYS A 116 -25.17 6.94 -7.32
N TYR A 117 -23.92 6.96 -7.78
CA TYR A 117 -22.77 6.45 -7.04
C TYR A 117 -22.64 7.12 -5.67
N GLY A 118 -22.26 6.33 -4.66
CA GLY A 118 -22.18 6.77 -3.25
C GLY A 118 -23.52 6.75 -2.48
N SER A 119 -24.64 6.45 -3.13
CA SER A 119 -25.91 6.19 -2.44
C SER A 119 -25.99 4.73 -1.94
N ASN A 120 -26.77 4.48 -0.88
CA ASN A 120 -27.00 3.13 -0.34
C ASN A 120 -27.43 2.16 -1.45
N ASP A 121 -26.75 1.01 -1.50
CA ASP A 121 -26.95 -0.09 -2.45
C ASP A 121 -26.74 0.26 -3.93
N ALA A 122 -26.13 1.40 -4.28
CA ALA A 122 -25.99 1.81 -5.68
C ALA A 122 -25.31 0.74 -6.56
N GLU A 123 -24.19 0.17 -6.09
CA GLU A 123 -23.47 -0.89 -6.80
C GLU A 123 -24.25 -2.21 -6.87
N LYS A 124 -24.97 -2.54 -5.80
CA LYS A 124 -25.85 -3.73 -5.76
C LYS A 124 -26.94 -3.60 -6.82
N ILE A 125 -27.64 -2.47 -6.84
CA ILE A 125 -28.70 -2.17 -7.82
C ILE A 125 -28.16 -2.16 -9.25
N HIS A 126 -26.94 -1.64 -9.47
CA HIS A 126 -26.32 -1.67 -10.80
C HIS A 126 -26.12 -3.10 -11.31
N MET A 127 -25.57 -4.00 -10.49
CA MET A 127 -25.38 -5.40 -10.87
C MET A 127 -26.69 -6.18 -10.99
N GLU A 128 -27.64 -5.96 -10.06
CA GLU A 128 -28.95 -6.60 -10.10
C GLU A 128 -29.74 -6.19 -11.34
N PHE A 129 -29.68 -4.93 -11.75
CA PHE A 129 -30.32 -4.46 -12.97
C PHE A 129 -29.75 -5.16 -14.22
N ILE A 130 -28.43 -5.29 -14.32
CA ILE A 130 -27.78 -6.03 -15.43
C ILE A 130 -28.23 -7.49 -15.42
N SER A 131 -28.22 -8.15 -14.26
CA SER A 131 -28.72 -9.51 -14.12
C SER A 131 -30.19 -9.65 -14.52
N LYS A 132 -31.06 -8.71 -14.14
CA LYS A 132 -32.47 -8.71 -14.55
C LYS A 132 -32.64 -8.53 -16.06
N CYS A 133 -31.81 -7.70 -16.72
CA CYS A 133 -31.83 -7.58 -18.18
C CYS A 133 -31.47 -8.89 -18.87
N LEU A 134 -30.49 -9.64 -18.34
CA LEU A 134 -30.11 -10.95 -18.87
C LEU A 134 -31.20 -12.01 -18.63
N LYS A 135 -31.89 -11.95 -17.48
CA LYS A 135 -33.07 -12.79 -17.22
C LYS A 135 -34.20 -12.54 -18.21
N GLU A 136 -34.43 -11.29 -18.58
CA GLU A 136 -35.45 -10.91 -19.55
C GLU A 136 -35.09 -11.39 -20.97
N LEU A 137 -33.81 -11.31 -21.34
CA LEU A 137 -33.30 -11.90 -22.57
C LEU A 137 -33.57 -13.42 -22.61
N ASP A 138 -33.27 -14.12 -21.51
CA ASP A 138 -33.47 -15.57 -21.43
C ASP A 138 -34.95 -15.98 -21.40
N SER A 139 -35.82 -15.22 -20.72
CA SER A 139 -37.26 -15.50 -20.68
C SER A 139 -37.89 -15.45 -22.07
N GLN A 140 -37.32 -14.64 -22.97
CA GLN A 140 -37.73 -14.50 -24.37
C GLN A 140 -36.90 -15.35 -25.33
N LYS A 141 -35.94 -16.16 -24.85
CA LYS A 141 -35.01 -16.99 -25.65
C LYS A 141 -34.23 -16.18 -26.70
N LEU A 142 -33.83 -14.97 -26.36
CA LEU A 142 -33.03 -14.08 -27.19
C LEU A 142 -31.52 -14.34 -26.94
N SER A 143 -30.64 -14.00 -27.88
CA SER A 143 -29.23 -14.41 -27.81
C SER A 143 -28.21 -13.27 -27.77
N SER A 144 -28.61 -12.03 -28.08
CA SER A 144 -27.69 -10.89 -28.13
C SER A 144 -28.22 -9.65 -27.39
N ILE A 145 -27.34 -8.98 -26.62
CA ILE A 145 -27.69 -7.78 -25.85
C ILE A 145 -26.63 -6.70 -25.95
N ALA A 146 -27.05 -5.44 -26.12
CA ALA A 146 -26.17 -4.27 -26.10
C ALA A 146 -26.42 -3.37 -24.88
N PHE A 147 -25.34 -3.11 -24.13
CA PHE A 147 -25.31 -2.17 -23.01
C PHE A 147 -24.57 -0.88 -23.40
N PRO A 148 -25.03 0.30 -22.93
CA PRO A 148 -24.22 1.51 -22.96
C PRO A 148 -23.11 1.44 -21.89
N GLY A 149 -22.30 2.50 -21.80
CA GLY A 149 -21.51 2.84 -20.60
C GLY A 149 -22.43 3.13 -19.40
N LEU A 150 -23.11 2.10 -18.91
CA LEU A 150 -24.20 2.20 -17.97
C LEU A 150 -23.73 2.89 -16.68
N SER A 151 -24.49 3.87 -16.21
CA SER A 151 -24.25 4.67 -14.99
C SER A 151 -23.01 5.60 -14.94
N THR A 152 -22.13 5.61 -15.95
CA THR A 152 -20.91 6.46 -15.98
C THR A 152 -21.19 7.95 -16.20
N GLY A 153 -22.38 8.30 -16.72
CA GLY A 153 -22.82 9.67 -16.94
C GLY A 153 -23.52 10.30 -15.73
N PHE A 154 -24.84 10.51 -15.84
CA PHE A 154 -25.66 11.22 -14.83
C PHE A 154 -25.57 10.62 -13.42
N HIS A 155 -25.42 9.29 -13.32
CA HIS A 155 -25.32 8.57 -12.06
C HIS A 155 -23.90 8.60 -11.44
N LYS A 156 -22.92 9.22 -12.11
CA LYS A 156 -21.56 9.49 -11.60
C LYS A 156 -20.80 8.27 -11.07
N PHE A 157 -21.06 7.07 -11.59
CA PHE A 157 -20.18 5.93 -11.28
C PHE A 157 -18.77 6.21 -11.84
N PRO A 158 -17.70 5.99 -11.04
CA PRO A 158 -16.36 5.90 -11.58
C PRO A 158 -16.33 4.86 -12.71
N LYS A 159 -15.70 5.21 -13.83
CA LYS A 159 -15.75 4.43 -15.08
C LYS A 159 -15.22 3.00 -14.89
N ASN A 160 -14.14 2.86 -14.12
CA ASN A 160 -13.55 1.58 -13.72
C ASN A 160 -14.46 0.73 -12.81
N VAL A 161 -15.23 1.37 -11.91
CA VAL A 161 -16.19 0.66 -11.03
C VAL A 161 -17.38 0.17 -11.83
N ALA A 162 -17.93 1.02 -12.72
CA ALA A 162 -19.04 0.64 -13.60
C ALA A 162 -18.67 -0.52 -14.53
N SER A 163 -17.51 -0.45 -15.20
CA SER A 163 -17.07 -1.49 -16.14
C SER A 163 -16.81 -2.82 -15.45
N LYS A 164 -16.10 -2.83 -14.30
CA LYS A 164 -15.88 -4.04 -13.50
C LYS A 164 -17.18 -4.63 -12.96
N ASN A 165 -18.10 -3.80 -12.44
CA ASN A 165 -19.39 -4.28 -11.95
C ASN A 165 -20.25 -4.90 -13.07
N ALA A 166 -20.24 -4.31 -14.27
CA ALA A 166 -20.96 -4.86 -15.41
C ALA A 166 -20.41 -6.22 -15.85
N CYS A 167 -19.09 -6.32 -16.07
CA CYS A 167 -18.44 -7.58 -16.44
C CYS A 167 -18.69 -8.67 -15.40
N ARG A 168 -18.60 -8.33 -14.11
CA ARG A 168 -18.89 -9.26 -13.01
C ARG A 168 -20.34 -9.74 -13.01
N ALA A 169 -21.31 -8.85 -13.18
CA ALA A 169 -22.73 -9.22 -13.18
C ALA A 169 -23.05 -10.18 -14.35
N ILE A 170 -22.48 -9.94 -15.53
CA ILE A 170 -22.60 -10.82 -16.69
C ILE A 170 -21.96 -12.18 -16.41
N ALA A 171 -20.73 -12.20 -15.90
CA ALA A 171 -20.04 -13.43 -15.58
C ALA A 171 -20.77 -14.29 -14.53
N GLN A 172 -21.19 -13.67 -13.43
CA GLN A 172 -21.99 -14.34 -12.39
C GLN A 172 -23.28 -14.90 -12.95
N TYR A 173 -23.91 -14.18 -13.89
CA TYR A 173 -25.11 -14.66 -14.56
C TYR A 173 -24.83 -15.88 -15.44
N ILE A 174 -23.80 -15.84 -16.29
CA ILE A 174 -23.41 -16.96 -17.15
C ILE A 174 -23.02 -18.18 -16.30
N ASP A 175 -22.24 -17.96 -15.23
CA ASP A 175 -21.78 -19.01 -14.33
C ASP A 175 -22.94 -19.68 -13.57
N ALA A 176 -23.93 -18.89 -13.14
CA ALA A 176 -25.12 -19.40 -12.46
C ALA A 176 -26.14 -20.03 -13.43
N ASN A 177 -26.08 -19.73 -14.73
CA ASN A 177 -27.04 -20.17 -15.74
C ASN A 177 -26.31 -20.81 -16.93
N PRO A 178 -25.74 -22.02 -16.78
CA PRO A 178 -24.96 -22.67 -17.84
C PRO A 178 -25.77 -22.97 -19.13
N ASN A 179 -27.11 -22.99 -19.02
CA ASN A 179 -28.04 -23.20 -20.13
C ASN A 179 -28.64 -21.89 -20.68
N THR A 180 -28.03 -20.74 -20.39
CA THR A 180 -28.49 -19.44 -20.90
C THR A 180 -28.56 -19.42 -22.44
N SER A 181 -29.56 -18.72 -22.97
CA SER A 181 -29.70 -18.46 -24.41
C SER A 181 -28.77 -17.35 -24.91
N LEU A 182 -28.19 -16.58 -23.99
CA LEU A 182 -27.18 -15.56 -24.26
C LEU A 182 -25.98 -16.14 -25.02
N LYS A 183 -25.61 -15.48 -26.12
CA LYS A 183 -24.44 -15.77 -26.95
C LYS A 183 -23.53 -14.55 -27.14
N GLU A 184 -24.10 -13.35 -27.07
CA GLU A 184 -23.33 -12.12 -27.33
C GLU A 184 -23.73 -10.98 -26.39
N VAL A 185 -22.72 -10.33 -25.81
CA VAL A 185 -22.86 -9.09 -25.06
C VAL A 185 -21.97 -8.02 -25.66
N ARG A 186 -22.56 -6.88 -26.06
CA ARG A 186 -21.80 -5.73 -26.56
C ARG A 186 -21.89 -4.55 -25.60
N PHE A 187 -20.75 -3.99 -25.20
CA PHE A 187 -20.67 -2.67 -24.59
C PHE A 187 -20.41 -1.62 -25.68
N VAL A 188 -21.38 -0.75 -25.93
CA VAL A 188 -21.32 0.24 -27.00
C VAL A 188 -21.15 1.63 -26.41
N ILE A 189 -19.95 2.17 -26.56
CA ILE A 189 -19.55 3.44 -25.96
C ILE A 189 -19.48 4.51 -27.04
N HIS A 190 -20.06 5.68 -26.77
CA HIS A 190 -20.06 6.78 -27.72
C HIS A 190 -18.61 7.20 -28.05
N PRO A 191 -18.23 7.43 -29.33
CA PRO A 191 -16.84 7.72 -29.73
C PRO A 191 -16.17 8.91 -29.02
N GLN A 192 -16.98 9.83 -28.47
CA GLN A 192 -16.47 10.98 -27.70
C GLN A 192 -16.11 10.64 -26.24
N ASP A 193 -16.50 9.48 -25.71
CA ASP A 193 -16.23 9.07 -24.32
C ASP A 193 -15.07 8.06 -24.25
N LYS A 194 -13.89 8.51 -24.69
CA LYS A 194 -12.65 7.71 -24.76
C LYS A 194 -12.26 7.08 -23.43
N GLU A 195 -12.45 7.81 -22.33
CA GLU A 195 -12.16 7.30 -20.99
C GLU A 195 -13.11 6.16 -20.57
N THR A 196 -14.41 6.22 -20.91
CA THR A 196 -15.33 5.11 -20.61
C THR A 196 -15.00 3.93 -21.52
N PHE A 197 -14.70 4.18 -22.79
CA PHE A 197 -14.30 3.14 -23.74
C PHE A 197 -13.07 2.39 -23.21
N LYS A 198 -12.00 3.11 -22.87
CA LYS A 198 -10.79 2.56 -22.26
C LYS A 198 -11.08 1.74 -21.00
N ALA A 199 -11.88 2.28 -20.06
CA ALA A 199 -12.21 1.57 -18.83
C ALA A 199 -12.98 0.26 -19.05
N PHE A 200 -13.82 0.17 -20.08
CA PHE A 200 -14.48 -1.07 -20.47
C PHE A 200 -13.51 -2.01 -21.21
N CYS A 201 -12.67 -1.50 -22.11
CA CYS A 201 -11.62 -2.26 -22.77
C CYS A 201 -10.68 -2.92 -21.75
N ASP A 202 -10.19 -2.17 -20.77
CA ASP A 202 -9.32 -2.67 -19.70
C ASP A 202 -10.02 -3.76 -18.87
N ALA A 203 -11.29 -3.55 -18.51
CA ALA A 203 -12.07 -4.52 -17.75
C ALA A 203 -12.29 -5.83 -18.53
N VAL A 204 -12.59 -5.73 -19.84
CA VAL A 204 -12.78 -6.91 -20.69
C VAL A 204 -11.45 -7.61 -21.01
N LYS A 205 -10.35 -6.86 -21.21
CA LYS A 205 -9.00 -7.42 -21.38
C LYS A 205 -8.54 -8.17 -20.14
N ALA A 206 -8.70 -7.56 -18.96
CA ALA A 206 -8.35 -8.21 -17.71
C ALA A 206 -9.22 -9.45 -17.47
N TRP A 207 -10.54 -9.32 -17.67
CA TRP A 207 -11.56 -10.33 -17.38
C TRP A 207 -11.31 -11.05 -16.04
N ASP A 208 -10.77 -10.32 -15.07
CA ASP A 208 -10.53 -10.82 -13.73
C ASP A 208 -11.86 -10.74 -12.98
N LEU A 209 -12.56 -11.88 -13.03
CA LEU A 209 -13.87 -12.10 -12.43
C LEU A 209 -13.76 -12.60 -10.99
N SER A 210 -12.56 -12.57 -10.40
CA SER A 210 -12.43 -12.77 -8.97
C SER A 210 -13.42 -11.82 -8.28
N PRO A 211 -14.11 -12.26 -7.21
CA PRO A 211 -14.84 -11.33 -6.37
C PRO A 211 -13.86 -10.20 -6.09
N ASN A 212 -14.25 -8.95 -6.36
CA ASN A 212 -13.47 -7.81 -5.92
C ASN A 212 -13.49 -7.84 -4.38
N THR A 213 -12.61 -8.67 -3.83
CA THR A 213 -11.93 -8.57 -2.57
C THR A 213 -10.47 -8.31 -2.92
N GLU A 214 -10.22 -7.24 -3.69
CA GLU A 214 -9.34 -6.23 -3.11
C GLU A 214 -10.02 -5.74 -1.81
N ILE A 215 -10.02 -6.61 -0.81
CA ILE A 215 -9.98 -6.20 0.58
C ILE A 215 -8.72 -5.37 0.60
N GLU A 216 -8.86 -4.06 0.82
CA GLU A 216 -7.72 -3.16 1.03
C GLU A 216 -6.93 -3.78 2.19
N ARG A 217 -5.94 -4.62 1.87
CA ARG A 217 -5.16 -5.31 2.89
C ARG A 217 -4.38 -4.24 3.62
N LYS A 218 -4.86 -3.93 4.82
CA LYS A 218 -4.46 -2.72 5.50
C LYS A 218 -4.44 -2.93 6.98
N VAL A 219 -3.28 -2.69 7.56
CA VAL A 219 -3.17 -2.46 8.99
C VAL A 219 -3.79 -1.10 9.29
N LEU A 220 -4.80 -1.08 10.15
CA LEU A 220 -5.51 0.13 10.56
C LEU A 220 -4.85 0.78 11.77
N CYS A 221 -4.49 -0.04 12.75
CA CYS A 221 -3.73 0.39 13.92
C CYS A 221 -3.07 -0.80 14.62
N ARG A 222 -2.02 -0.47 15.36
CA ARG A 222 -1.28 -1.37 16.23
C ARG A 222 -1.06 -0.68 17.55
N PHE A 223 -1.31 -1.37 18.66
CA PHE A 223 -1.09 -0.84 20.01
C PHE A 223 -0.89 -1.99 20.99
N LEU A 224 -0.55 -1.64 22.23
CA LEU A 224 -0.34 -2.60 23.29
C LEU A 224 -1.50 -2.51 24.29
N ILE A 225 -2.07 -3.65 24.66
CA ILE A 225 -2.91 -3.77 25.84
C ILE A 225 -2.12 -4.58 26.87
N ASN A 226 -1.59 -3.89 27.87
CA ASN A 226 -0.70 -4.46 28.89
C ASN A 226 0.51 -5.18 28.25
N GLN A 227 0.54 -6.51 28.23
CA GLN A 227 1.61 -7.33 27.63
C GLN A 227 1.26 -7.93 26.25
N ILE A 228 0.06 -7.66 25.73
CA ILE A 228 -0.45 -8.24 24.49
C ILE A 228 -0.43 -7.20 23.38
N THR A 229 0.25 -7.51 22.28
CA THR A 229 0.22 -6.68 21.07
C THR A 229 -1.11 -6.88 20.35
N VAL A 230 -1.87 -5.81 20.13
CA VAL A 230 -3.13 -5.86 19.37
C VAL A 230 -2.92 -5.21 18.01
N LEU A 231 -3.22 -5.95 16.94
CA LEU A 231 -3.20 -5.48 15.56
C LEU A 231 -4.62 -5.48 15.00
N ILE A 232 -5.13 -4.32 14.57
CA ILE A 232 -6.41 -4.23 13.89
C ILE A 232 -6.13 -4.04 12.40
N LYS A 233 -6.67 -4.93 11.56
CA LYS A 233 -6.43 -4.91 10.12
C LYS A 233 -7.64 -5.34 9.31
N VAL A 234 -7.69 -4.86 8.08
CA VAL A 234 -8.60 -5.31 7.03
C VAL A 234 -7.89 -6.41 6.26
N ASP A 235 -8.36 -7.65 6.39
CA ASP A 235 -7.72 -8.84 5.81
C ASP A 235 -8.70 -10.03 5.72
N LYS A 236 -8.24 -11.19 5.26
CA LYS A 236 -8.98 -12.45 5.25
C LYS A 236 -8.52 -13.37 6.37
N ILE A 237 -9.43 -13.71 7.28
CA ILE A 237 -9.09 -14.48 8.48
C ILE A 237 -8.67 -15.92 8.17
N GLU A 238 -9.19 -16.51 7.10
CA GLU A 238 -8.84 -17.85 6.64
C GLU A 238 -7.44 -17.93 6.00
N GLU A 239 -6.81 -16.79 5.67
CA GLU A 239 -5.45 -16.72 5.12
C GLU A 239 -4.41 -16.36 6.19
N GLU A 240 -4.81 -16.15 7.45
CA GLU A 240 -3.94 -15.72 8.54
C GLU A 240 -2.92 -16.78 8.97
N GLU A 241 -1.67 -16.37 9.06
CA GLU A 241 -0.57 -17.18 9.59
C GLU A 241 -0.39 -16.92 11.09
N VAL A 242 -1.34 -17.43 11.88
CA VAL A 242 -1.35 -17.35 13.35
C VAL A 242 -1.47 -18.74 13.98
N ASP A 243 -1.18 -18.88 15.28
CA ASP A 243 -1.30 -20.16 15.95
C ASP A 243 -2.77 -20.61 16.05
N MET A 244 -3.69 -19.67 16.31
CA MET A 244 -5.12 -19.96 16.43
C MET A 244 -5.98 -18.91 15.72
N ILE A 245 -6.94 -19.34 14.90
CA ILE A 245 -8.01 -18.46 14.43
C ILE A 245 -9.28 -18.68 15.24
N VAL A 246 -10.12 -17.66 15.31
CA VAL A 246 -11.43 -17.74 15.95
C VAL A 246 -12.52 -17.74 14.89
N ASN A 247 -13.38 -18.73 14.91
CA ASN A 247 -14.55 -18.83 14.04
C ASN A 247 -15.82 -18.49 14.83
N SER A 248 -16.77 -17.78 14.22
CA SER A 248 -18.08 -17.52 14.83
C SER A 248 -19.11 -18.50 14.29
N VAL A 249 -19.78 -19.22 15.20
CA VAL A 249 -20.68 -20.33 14.89
C VAL A 249 -22.03 -20.16 15.59
N ASP A 250 -23.04 -20.92 15.14
CA ASP A 250 -24.27 -21.09 15.88
C ASP A 250 -24.16 -22.21 16.94
N LYS A 251 -25.21 -22.39 17.74
CA LYS A 251 -25.25 -23.39 18.80
C LYS A 251 -25.13 -24.84 18.32
N THR A 252 -25.38 -25.10 17.03
CA THR A 252 -25.34 -26.44 16.45
C THR A 252 -23.96 -26.82 15.92
N LEU A 253 -22.99 -25.88 15.91
CA LEU A 253 -21.68 -26.05 15.27
C LEU A 253 -21.76 -26.41 13.77
N ASP A 254 -22.88 -26.09 13.12
CA ASP A 254 -23.04 -26.28 11.69
C ASP A 254 -22.21 -25.24 10.93
N LEU A 255 -21.04 -25.65 10.45
CA LEU A 255 -20.09 -24.75 9.81
C LEU A 255 -20.56 -24.26 8.43
N SER A 256 -21.66 -24.79 7.89
CA SER A 256 -22.26 -24.28 6.66
C SER A 256 -23.07 -23.00 6.87
N LYS A 257 -23.39 -22.65 8.13
CA LYS A 257 -24.19 -21.48 8.50
C LYS A 257 -23.34 -20.28 8.86
N GLY A 258 -23.69 -19.13 8.27
CA GLY A 258 -22.97 -17.88 8.45
C GLY A 258 -21.84 -17.71 7.43
N SER A 259 -21.67 -16.47 6.95
CA SER A 259 -20.70 -16.16 5.89
C SER A 259 -19.26 -16.48 6.30
N LEU A 260 -18.89 -16.16 7.54
CA LEU A 260 -17.58 -16.47 8.09
C LEU A 260 -17.34 -17.98 8.17
N SER A 261 -18.22 -18.68 8.89
CA SER A 261 -18.05 -20.10 9.18
C SER A 261 -17.97 -20.91 7.90
N LYS A 262 -18.80 -20.58 6.89
CA LYS A 262 -18.73 -21.19 5.56
C LYS A 262 -17.39 -20.97 4.88
N THR A 263 -16.83 -19.76 4.99
CA THR A 263 -15.53 -19.42 4.38
C THR A 263 -14.41 -20.20 5.06
N VAL A 264 -14.39 -20.19 6.39
CA VAL A 264 -13.42 -20.95 7.20
C VAL A 264 -13.52 -22.46 6.93
N ALA A 265 -14.74 -23.02 6.89
CA ALA A 265 -14.97 -24.44 6.62
C ALA A 265 -14.52 -24.84 5.21
N THR A 266 -14.78 -23.98 4.21
CA THR A 266 -14.33 -24.22 2.83
C THR A 266 -12.80 -24.28 2.76
N ALA A 267 -12.11 -23.37 3.46
CA ALA A 267 -10.65 -23.32 3.48
C ALA A 267 -10.03 -24.44 4.33
N ALA A 268 -10.68 -24.85 5.43
CA ALA A 268 -10.20 -25.91 6.30
C ALA A 268 -10.43 -27.33 5.75
N GLY A 269 -11.44 -27.53 4.90
CA GLY A 269 -11.86 -28.86 4.43
C GLY A 269 -12.89 -29.53 5.36
N SER A 270 -13.37 -30.72 4.98
CA SER A 270 -14.47 -31.40 5.68
C SER A 270 -14.09 -31.91 7.08
N GLU A 271 -12.80 -32.17 7.33
CA GLU A 271 -12.27 -32.75 8.56
C GLU A 271 -12.69 -31.96 9.81
N VAL A 272 -12.71 -30.63 9.75
CA VAL A 272 -13.10 -29.78 10.89
C VAL A 272 -14.58 -29.92 11.23
N ALA A 273 -15.44 -30.03 10.21
CA ALA A 273 -16.87 -30.25 10.43
C ALA A 273 -17.14 -31.65 11.03
N GLU A 274 -16.39 -32.65 10.58
CA GLU A 274 -16.43 -34.01 11.13
C GLU A 274 -15.94 -34.05 12.59
N GLU A 275 -14.86 -33.33 12.91
CA GLU A 275 -14.35 -33.18 14.29
C GLU A 275 -15.38 -32.48 15.20
N CYS A 276 -16.01 -31.39 14.74
CA CYS A 276 -17.10 -30.75 15.48
C CYS A 276 -18.24 -31.73 15.80
N GLN A 277 -18.68 -32.52 14.81
CA GLN A 277 -19.78 -33.46 15.00
C GLN A 277 -19.41 -34.64 15.91
N ARG A 278 -18.16 -35.10 15.85
CA ARG A 278 -17.66 -36.22 16.65
C ARG A 278 -17.43 -35.83 18.11
N ASP A 279 -16.76 -34.70 18.34
CA ASP A 279 -16.26 -34.31 19.66
C ASP A 279 -17.26 -33.41 20.40
N HIS A 280 -18.17 -32.76 19.67
CA HIS A 280 -19.22 -31.89 20.20
C HIS A 280 -20.60 -32.19 19.57
N PRO A 281 -21.12 -33.43 19.69
CA PRO A 281 -22.36 -33.85 19.04
C PRO A 281 -23.61 -33.09 19.51
N SER A 282 -23.57 -32.51 20.71
CA SER A 282 -24.64 -31.66 21.27
C SER A 282 -24.47 -30.18 20.90
N GLY A 283 -23.47 -29.82 20.08
CA GLY A 283 -23.13 -28.46 19.73
C GLY A 283 -22.43 -27.70 20.87
N VAL A 284 -22.63 -26.39 20.91
CA VAL A 284 -22.02 -25.47 21.89
C VAL A 284 -23.05 -24.47 22.41
N ASN A 285 -23.08 -24.27 23.72
CA ASN A 285 -23.99 -23.30 24.33
C ASN A 285 -23.58 -21.86 23.98
N GLU A 286 -24.57 -20.97 23.85
CA GLU A 286 -24.29 -19.54 23.67
C GLU A 286 -23.42 -19.00 24.81
N GLY A 287 -22.46 -18.13 24.46
CA GLY A 287 -21.47 -17.60 25.39
C GLY A 287 -20.28 -18.54 25.64
N ASN A 288 -20.21 -19.70 25.00
CA ASN A 288 -19.09 -20.65 25.14
C ASN A 288 -18.32 -20.86 23.83
N VAL A 289 -17.17 -21.54 23.98
CA VAL A 289 -16.22 -21.78 22.90
C VAL A 289 -15.74 -23.24 22.93
N VAL A 290 -15.42 -23.80 21.78
CA VAL A 290 -14.79 -25.11 21.63
C VAL A 290 -13.59 -25.04 20.68
N VAL A 291 -12.64 -25.97 20.77
CA VAL A 291 -11.41 -25.93 19.97
C VAL A 291 -11.29 -27.21 19.15
N THR A 292 -10.91 -27.07 17.90
CA THR A 292 -10.67 -28.18 16.96
C THR A 292 -9.29 -28.05 16.29
N SER A 293 -8.88 -29.07 15.53
CA SER A 293 -7.78 -28.97 14.58
C SER A 293 -8.09 -27.97 13.45
N ALA A 294 -7.06 -27.60 12.69
CA ALA A 294 -7.17 -26.58 11.66
C ALA A 294 -7.51 -27.10 10.24
N GLY A 295 -7.52 -28.43 10.05
CA GLY A 295 -7.58 -29.03 8.71
C GLY A 295 -6.49 -28.47 7.80
N ASN A 296 -6.90 -27.95 6.63
CA ASN A 296 -6.01 -27.38 5.62
C ASN A 296 -5.61 -25.90 5.85
N LEU A 297 -6.07 -25.27 6.93
CA LEU A 297 -5.68 -23.89 7.24
C LEU A 297 -4.22 -23.81 7.70
N LYS A 298 -3.62 -22.63 7.53
CA LYS A 298 -2.23 -22.37 7.95
C LYS A 298 -2.04 -22.27 9.47
N CYS A 299 -3.13 -22.07 10.22
CA CYS A 299 -3.08 -22.01 11.67
C CYS A 299 -2.99 -23.40 12.30
N LYS A 300 -2.68 -23.48 13.60
CA LYS A 300 -2.58 -24.78 14.31
C LYS A 300 -3.92 -25.27 14.84
N LYS A 301 -4.78 -24.34 15.26
CA LYS A 301 -6.07 -24.63 15.90
C LYS A 301 -7.15 -23.65 15.46
N ILE A 302 -8.41 -24.05 15.56
CA ILE A 302 -9.58 -23.18 15.39
C ILE A 302 -10.35 -23.15 16.71
N CYS A 303 -10.65 -21.95 17.21
CA CYS A 303 -11.54 -21.75 18.35
C CYS A 303 -12.92 -21.32 17.83
N HIS A 304 -13.92 -22.19 17.96
CA HIS A 304 -15.29 -21.94 17.53
C HIS A 304 -16.07 -21.27 18.66
N ALA A 305 -16.44 -20.01 18.48
CA ALA A 305 -17.14 -19.18 19.45
C ALA A 305 -18.63 -19.04 19.11
N CYS A 306 -19.48 -19.45 20.06
CA CYS A 306 -20.93 -19.34 19.94
C CYS A 306 -21.42 -18.05 20.61
N ILE A 307 -21.74 -17.06 19.79
CA ILE A 307 -22.06 -15.71 20.26
C ILE A 307 -23.59 -15.57 20.46
N PRO A 308 -24.06 -15.11 21.64
CA PRO A 308 -25.47 -14.73 21.82
C PRO A 308 -25.94 -13.72 20.77
N ALA A 309 -27.25 -13.64 20.53
CA ALA A 309 -27.80 -12.60 19.67
C ALA A 309 -27.77 -11.22 20.34
N PHE A 310 -27.59 -10.15 19.56
CA PHE A 310 -27.61 -8.79 20.10
C PHE A 310 -28.98 -8.45 20.70
N ASN A 311 -28.99 -8.03 21.96
CA ASN A 311 -30.19 -7.60 22.67
C ASN A 311 -30.25 -6.06 22.72
N GLN A 312 -31.08 -5.48 21.85
CA GLN A 312 -31.27 -4.02 21.78
C GLN A 312 -31.81 -3.41 23.08
N ASN A 313 -32.54 -4.18 23.88
CA ASN A 313 -33.09 -3.73 25.17
C ASN A 313 -32.09 -3.83 26.31
N ASN A 314 -30.93 -4.49 26.11
CA ASN A 314 -29.92 -4.68 27.14
C ASN A 314 -28.50 -4.70 26.56
N ILE A 315 -28.09 -3.54 26.04
CA ILE A 315 -26.80 -3.33 25.36
C ILE A 315 -25.60 -3.68 26.27
N SER A 316 -25.69 -3.40 27.57
CA SER A 316 -24.62 -3.67 28.53
C SER A 316 -24.37 -5.17 28.72
N VAL A 317 -25.42 -5.99 28.72
CA VAL A 317 -25.30 -7.46 28.74
C VAL A 317 -24.67 -7.94 27.44
N SER A 318 -25.17 -7.52 26.29
CA SER A 318 -24.60 -7.94 24.99
C SER A 318 -23.12 -7.59 24.85
N LYS A 319 -22.70 -6.44 25.36
CA LYS A 319 -21.28 -6.06 25.43
C LYS A 319 -20.46 -6.98 26.34
N THR A 320 -21.00 -7.30 27.51
CA THR A 320 -20.39 -8.24 28.46
C THR A 320 -20.26 -9.64 27.85
N ASP A 321 -21.24 -10.07 27.03
CA ASP A 321 -21.17 -11.35 26.31
C ASP A 321 -19.97 -11.40 25.37
N ILE A 322 -19.73 -10.34 24.60
CA ILE A 322 -18.54 -10.24 23.72
C ILE A 322 -17.25 -10.27 24.54
N GLN A 323 -17.19 -9.52 25.64
CA GLN A 323 -16.02 -9.51 26.54
C GLN A 323 -15.70 -10.92 27.05
N ASN A 324 -16.70 -11.61 27.57
CA ASN A 324 -16.56 -12.95 28.13
C ASN A 324 -16.13 -13.98 27.08
N ILE A 325 -16.69 -13.91 25.87
CA ILE A 325 -16.29 -14.80 24.77
C ILE A 325 -14.83 -14.58 24.38
N VAL A 326 -14.38 -13.32 24.31
CA VAL A 326 -12.97 -13.01 23.99
C VAL A 326 -12.04 -13.57 25.06
N ILE A 327 -12.36 -13.38 26.35
CA ILE A 327 -11.60 -13.94 27.47
C ILE A 327 -11.52 -15.46 27.36
N LYS A 328 -12.63 -16.15 27.07
CA LYS A 328 -12.66 -17.61 26.89
C LYS A 328 -11.83 -18.07 25.69
N CYS A 329 -11.87 -17.35 24.57
CA CYS A 329 -11.03 -17.66 23.41
C CYS A 329 -9.55 -17.55 23.74
N LEU A 330 -9.14 -16.46 24.43
CA LEU A 330 -7.76 -16.25 24.84
C LEU A 330 -7.29 -17.28 25.86
N ALA A 331 -8.14 -17.66 26.83
CA ALA A 331 -7.86 -18.75 27.75
C ALA A 331 -7.65 -20.08 27.02
N LYS A 332 -8.49 -20.40 26.02
CA LYS A 332 -8.29 -21.59 25.16
C LYS A 332 -7.03 -21.53 24.33
N ALA A 333 -6.65 -20.36 23.82
CA ALA A 333 -5.38 -20.18 23.15
C ALA A 333 -4.20 -20.47 24.09
N ASP A 334 -4.29 -20.01 25.35
CA ASP A 334 -3.25 -20.22 26.36
C ASP A 334 -3.12 -21.68 26.78
N GLU A 335 -4.25 -22.36 27.01
CA GLU A 335 -4.31 -23.82 27.25
C GLU A 335 -3.65 -24.61 26.11
N ASN A 336 -3.72 -24.09 24.87
CA ASN A 336 -3.12 -24.69 23.68
C ASN A 336 -1.73 -24.11 23.33
N GLN A 337 -1.11 -23.32 24.22
CA GLN A 337 0.23 -22.72 24.05
C GLN A 337 0.36 -21.90 22.74
N CYS A 338 -0.71 -21.19 22.37
CA CYS A 338 -0.75 -20.35 21.18
C CYS A 338 -0.20 -18.95 21.51
N ASN A 339 0.81 -18.51 20.77
CA ASN A 339 1.42 -17.19 20.94
C ASN A 339 0.65 -16.10 20.20
N CYS A 340 -0.10 -16.44 19.15
CA CYS A 340 -0.86 -15.50 18.35
C CYS A 340 -2.27 -15.99 18.00
N VAL A 341 -3.26 -15.10 18.14
CA VAL A 341 -4.68 -15.41 17.93
C VAL A 341 -5.32 -14.39 16.99
N ALA A 342 -6.01 -14.85 15.93
CA ALA A 342 -6.80 -13.99 15.05
C ALA A 342 -8.29 -14.09 15.34
N PHE A 343 -8.91 -12.96 15.65
CA PHE A 343 -10.34 -12.80 15.87
C PHE A 343 -11.01 -12.10 14.68
N PRO A 344 -12.22 -12.50 14.29
CA PRO A 344 -13.05 -11.70 13.41
C PRO A 344 -13.67 -10.53 14.20
N ALA A 345 -14.19 -9.52 13.50
CA ALA A 345 -15.06 -8.52 14.13
C ALA A 345 -16.40 -9.16 14.58
N PHE A 346 -16.45 -9.65 15.82
CA PHE A 346 -17.51 -10.51 16.33
C PHE A 346 -18.94 -9.97 16.15
N GLY A 347 -19.85 -10.86 15.75
CA GLY A 347 -21.31 -10.61 15.79
C GLY A 347 -21.84 -9.51 14.87
N THR A 348 -20.98 -8.72 14.22
CA THR A 348 -21.36 -7.57 13.38
C THR A 348 -22.28 -7.95 12.22
N LEU A 349 -21.99 -9.07 11.55
CA LEU A 349 -22.76 -9.55 10.40
C LEU A 349 -23.81 -10.61 10.77
N PHE A 350 -23.42 -11.65 11.51
CA PHE A 350 -24.26 -12.82 11.76
C PHE A 350 -25.22 -12.65 12.96
N LYS A 351 -24.91 -11.75 13.91
CA LYS A 351 -25.66 -11.55 15.16
C LYS A 351 -26.14 -10.12 15.37
N ASN A 352 -26.05 -9.29 14.32
CA ASN A 352 -26.52 -7.90 14.28
C ASN A 352 -26.00 -7.00 15.42
N TYR A 353 -24.78 -7.25 15.89
CA TYR A 353 -24.14 -6.34 16.84
C TYR A 353 -23.73 -5.04 16.14
N PRO A 354 -24.03 -3.86 16.71
CA PRO A 354 -23.44 -2.61 16.24
C PRO A 354 -21.91 -2.65 16.38
N ALA A 355 -21.20 -2.16 15.37
CA ALA A 355 -19.74 -2.23 15.30
C ALA A 355 -19.05 -1.62 16.54
N GLN A 356 -19.58 -0.50 17.06
CA GLN A 356 -19.04 0.15 18.27
C GLN A 356 -19.12 -0.75 19.51
N ILE A 357 -20.24 -1.45 19.69
CA ILE A 357 -20.46 -2.31 20.85
C ILE A 357 -19.53 -3.52 20.80
N THR A 358 -19.35 -4.11 19.62
CA THR A 358 -18.38 -5.18 19.42
C THR A 358 -16.95 -4.70 19.67
N ALA A 359 -16.55 -3.56 19.10
CA ALA A 359 -15.20 -3.02 19.28
C ALA A 359 -14.87 -2.81 20.76
N GLU A 360 -15.78 -2.15 21.49
CA GLU A 360 -15.62 -1.89 22.92
C GLU A 360 -15.60 -3.20 23.72
N GLY A 361 -16.50 -4.14 23.42
CA GLY A 361 -16.54 -5.44 24.06
C GLY A 361 -15.24 -6.23 23.85
N MET A 362 -14.72 -6.25 22.63
CA MET A 362 -13.52 -7.02 22.30
C MET A 362 -12.26 -6.45 22.95
N LEU A 363 -12.04 -5.14 22.84
CA LEU A 363 -10.84 -4.51 23.44
C LEU A 363 -10.86 -4.60 24.96
N LYS A 364 -12.01 -4.47 25.61
CA LYS A 364 -12.16 -4.69 27.06
C LYS A 364 -11.94 -6.15 27.46
N GLY A 365 -12.39 -7.11 26.66
CA GLY A 365 -12.12 -8.53 26.89
C GLY A 365 -10.61 -8.84 26.86
N ILE A 366 -9.87 -8.28 25.91
CA ILE A 366 -8.40 -8.42 25.83
C ILE A 366 -7.73 -7.76 27.05
N ASP A 367 -8.15 -6.56 27.43
CA ASP A 367 -7.63 -5.86 28.61
C ASP A 367 -7.87 -6.64 29.91
N GLN A 368 -9.08 -7.15 30.12
CA GLN A 368 -9.40 -7.94 31.30
C GLN A 368 -8.66 -9.28 31.33
N TYR A 369 -8.55 -9.97 30.19
CA TYR A 369 -7.77 -11.21 30.09
C TYR A 369 -6.29 -10.94 30.42
N SER A 370 -5.67 -9.94 29.80
CA SER A 370 -4.26 -9.61 30.01
C SER A 370 -3.95 -9.22 31.46
N LYS A 371 -4.84 -8.50 32.15
CA LYS A 371 -4.70 -8.18 33.58
C LYS A 371 -4.79 -9.41 34.49
N SER A 372 -5.63 -10.38 34.15
CA SER A 372 -5.83 -11.60 34.93
C SER A 372 -4.80 -12.70 34.63
N HIS A 373 -4.09 -12.63 33.50
CA HIS A 373 -3.15 -13.65 33.04
C HIS A 373 -1.78 -13.03 32.67
N THR A 374 -1.03 -12.59 33.68
CA THR A 374 0.28 -11.93 33.50
C THR A 374 1.35 -12.81 32.87
N GLN A 375 1.25 -14.14 33.01
CA GLN A 375 2.14 -15.14 32.41
C GLN A 375 1.51 -15.89 31.22
N THR A 376 0.64 -15.23 30.45
CA THR A 376 0.03 -15.82 29.25
C THR A 376 1.06 -16.15 28.15
N SER A 377 0.86 -17.25 27.45
CA SER A 377 1.54 -17.58 26.18
C SER A 377 1.12 -16.64 25.05
N VAL A 378 -0.11 -16.09 25.08
CA VAL A 378 -0.62 -15.19 24.03
C VAL A 378 0.12 -13.87 24.04
N LYS A 379 0.94 -13.62 23.01
CA LYS A 379 1.71 -12.38 22.84
C LYS A 379 1.08 -11.42 21.85
N SER A 380 0.27 -11.92 20.91
CA SER A 380 -0.32 -11.10 19.86
C SER A 380 -1.77 -11.48 19.57
N VAL A 381 -2.62 -10.47 19.43
CA VAL A 381 -4.03 -10.60 19.04
C VAL A 381 -4.26 -9.80 17.77
N PHE A 382 -4.83 -10.45 16.77
CA PHE A 382 -5.16 -9.86 15.48
C PHE A 382 -6.68 -9.71 15.42
N ILE A 383 -7.18 -8.49 15.24
CA ILE A 383 -8.60 -8.24 14.95
C ILE A 383 -8.71 -8.04 13.45
N VAL A 384 -9.28 -9.04 12.78
CA VAL A 384 -9.40 -9.13 11.32
C VAL A 384 -10.80 -8.71 10.90
N ILE A 385 -10.86 -7.56 10.21
CA ILE A 385 -12.07 -6.99 9.66
C ILE A 385 -12.16 -7.39 8.19
N TYR A 386 -13.24 -8.07 7.83
CA TYR A 386 -13.44 -8.57 6.47
C TYR A 386 -14.85 -8.20 5.96
N GLY A 387 -15.03 -8.24 4.64
CA GLY A 387 -16.33 -7.97 4.01
C GLY A 387 -16.59 -6.50 3.64
N LYS A 388 -17.75 -6.24 3.03
CA LYS A 388 -18.07 -4.94 2.40
C LYS A 388 -18.32 -3.81 3.40
N GLN A 389 -18.69 -4.13 4.64
CA GLN A 389 -18.90 -3.15 5.71
C GLN A 389 -17.61 -2.80 6.46
N HIS A 390 -16.44 -3.24 5.97
CA HIS A 390 -15.18 -3.04 6.67
C HIS A 390 -14.91 -1.57 6.99
N VAL A 391 -15.34 -0.59 6.19
CA VAL A 391 -15.10 0.85 6.46
C VAL A 391 -15.76 1.29 7.77
N GLU A 392 -17.03 0.95 7.98
CA GLU A 392 -17.77 1.28 9.20
C GLU A 392 -17.19 0.56 10.42
N ILE A 393 -16.93 -0.74 10.27
CA ILE A 393 -16.34 -1.56 11.33
C ILE A 393 -14.94 -1.04 11.67
N SER A 394 -14.12 -0.72 10.67
CA SER A 394 -12.77 -0.16 10.82
C SER A 394 -12.81 1.11 11.64
N LYS A 395 -13.75 2.02 11.34
CA LYS A 395 -13.91 3.27 12.09
C LYS A 395 -14.22 3.00 13.57
N ALA A 396 -15.17 2.13 13.87
CA ALA A 396 -15.54 1.80 15.25
C ALA A 396 -14.35 1.25 16.07
N TYR A 397 -13.61 0.29 15.51
CA TYR A 397 -12.43 -0.27 16.17
C TYR A 397 -11.29 0.74 16.29
N VAL A 398 -11.11 1.61 15.29
CA VAL A 398 -10.10 2.66 15.33
C VAL A 398 -10.41 3.68 16.43
N ASP A 399 -11.66 4.14 16.51
CA ASP A 399 -12.12 5.11 17.50
C ASP A 399 -12.00 4.52 18.92
N GLU A 400 -12.44 3.28 19.14
CA GLU A 400 -12.34 2.61 20.44
C GLU A 400 -10.90 2.28 20.84
N ALA A 401 -10.01 2.08 19.87
CA ALA A 401 -8.58 1.88 20.14
C ALA A 401 -7.87 3.17 20.60
N ALA A 402 -8.47 4.36 20.43
CA ALA A 402 -7.82 5.63 20.70
C ALA A 402 -7.22 5.75 22.13
N PRO A 403 -7.90 5.33 23.22
CA PRO A 403 -7.33 5.38 24.57
C PRO A 403 -6.08 4.50 24.73
N TYR A 404 -6.04 3.35 24.06
CA TYR A 404 -4.90 2.44 24.09
C TYR A 404 -3.72 2.92 23.24
N ARG A 405 -3.95 3.85 22.30
CA ARG A 405 -2.88 4.54 21.56
C ARG A 405 -2.23 5.65 22.39
N GLY A 406 -2.96 6.18 23.38
CA GLY A 406 -2.62 7.35 24.18
C GLY A 406 -2.14 7.01 25.59
N ALA A 407 -1.19 6.09 25.73
CA ALA A 407 -0.31 5.94 26.90
C ALA A 407 0.74 4.84 26.63
N CYS A 408 1.45 4.90 25.51
CA CYS A 408 2.70 4.15 25.43
C CYS A 408 3.68 4.78 26.43
N SER A 409 3.99 4.06 27.51
CA SER A 409 5.40 4.01 27.92
C SER A 409 6.17 3.63 26.67
N GLY A 410 6.90 4.61 26.10
CA GLY A 410 7.49 4.47 24.77
C GLY A 410 8.26 3.16 24.68
N LEU A 411 7.93 2.34 23.68
CA LEU A 411 8.68 1.13 23.41
C LEU A 411 10.16 1.46 23.35
N GLU A 412 10.96 0.62 23.98
CA GLU A 412 12.39 0.84 24.07
C GLU A 412 12.96 0.90 22.64
N ARG A 413 13.58 2.05 22.34
CA ARG A 413 14.37 2.23 21.13
C ARG A 413 15.42 1.12 21.04
N GLY A 414 15.77 0.71 19.83
CA GLY A 414 16.72 -0.40 19.63
C GLY A 414 16.09 -1.79 19.59
N THR A 415 14.77 -1.90 19.63
CA THR A 415 14.06 -3.19 19.51
C THR A 415 13.49 -3.40 18.10
N GLN A 416 13.34 -4.67 17.67
CA GLN A 416 12.63 -5.01 16.43
C GLN A 416 11.19 -4.50 16.44
N GLU A 417 10.55 -4.52 17.61
CA GLU A 417 9.17 -4.06 17.77
C GLU A 417 9.02 -2.56 17.54
N PHE A 418 9.95 -1.75 18.09
CA PHE A 418 10.03 -0.34 17.77
C PHE A 418 10.16 -0.11 16.26
N CYS A 419 11.02 -0.87 15.57
CA CYS A 419 11.19 -0.77 14.11
C CYS A 419 9.91 -1.12 13.34
N ARG A 420 9.21 -2.21 13.71
CA ARG A 420 7.95 -2.58 13.06
C ARG A 420 6.88 -1.50 13.23
N GLN A 421 6.88 -0.78 14.35
CA GLN A 421 5.97 0.35 14.56
C GLN A 421 6.34 1.57 13.72
N GLN A 422 7.63 1.94 13.68
CA GLN A 422 8.07 3.08 12.85
C GLN A 422 7.77 2.86 11.37
N TYR A 423 7.80 1.61 10.87
CA TYR A 423 7.43 1.28 9.49
C TYR A 423 5.98 1.68 9.13
N HIS A 424 5.03 1.49 10.05
CA HIS A 424 3.62 1.79 9.81
C HIS A 424 3.22 3.24 10.10
N ARG A 425 4.16 4.07 10.59
CA ARG A 425 3.87 5.45 10.95
C ARG A 425 3.69 6.30 9.69
N GLU A 426 2.60 7.08 9.67
CA GLU A 426 2.38 8.06 8.62
C GLU A 426 3.49 9.12 8.61
N PHE A 427 3.98 9.48 7.43
CA PHE A 427 5.05 10.45 7.28
C PHE A 427 4.54 11.86 7.49
N HIS A 428 5.21 12.56 8.39
CA HIS A 428 5.01 13.98 8.65
C HIS A 428 6.35 14.68 8.42
N PRO A 429 6.35 15.92 7.92
CA PRO A 429 7.55 16.75 7.96
C PRO A 429 8.13 16.85 9.38
N PRO A 430 9.45 17.06 9.53
CA PRO A 430 10.06 17.33 10.83
C PRO A 430 9.43 18.52 11.53
N GLU A 431 9.32 18.47 12.86
CA GLU A 431 8.64 19.52 13.65
C GLU A 431 9.31 20.90 13.53
N TYR A 432 10.60 20.95 13.22
CA TYR A 432 11.34 22.19 13.03
C TYR A 432 11.19 22.80 11.64
N TRP A 433 10.50 22.16 10.70
CA TRP A 433 10.20 22.75 9.40
C TRP A 433 9.19 23.90 9.52
N THR A 434 9.31 24.90 8.66
CA THR A 434 8.49 26.12 8.74
C THR A 434 7.54 26.30 7.56
N GLU A 435 7.87 25.78 6.38
CA GLU A 435 7.03 25.88 5.19
C GLU A 435 6.05 24.72 5.09
N PHE A 436 6.53 23.49 5.33
CA PHE A 436 5.69 22.30 5.40
C PHE A 436 5.70 21.81 6.85
N THR A 437 4.71 22.25 7.62
CA THR A 437 4.61 21.98 9.05
C THR A 437 4.15 20.55 9.35
N SER A 438 4.48 20.06 10.54
CA SER A 438 4.25 18.67 10.96
C SER A 438 2.79 18.35 11.35
N ASP A 439 1.90 19.34 11.36
CA ASP A 439 0.46 19.18 11.60
C ASP A 439 -0.27 18.47 10.45
N LYS A 440 0.34 18.45 9.26
CA LYS A 440 -0.16 17.73 8.10
C LYS A 440 0.79 16.62 7.69
N SER A 441 0.24 15.52 7.19
CA SER A 441 1.06 14.48 6.60
C SER A 441 1.69 14.94 5.28
N VAL A 442 2.81 14.32 4.93
CA VAL A 442 3.52 14.57 3.66
C VAL A 442 2.58 14.41 2.46
N LYS A 443 1.68 13.41 2.51
CA LYS A 443 0.67 13.15 1.48
C LYS A 443 -0.30 14.33 1.32
N LEU A 444 -0.75 14.91 2.42
CA LEU A 444 -1.65 16.05 2.40
C LEU A 444 -0.96 17.28 1.81
N TRP A 445 0.26 17.59 2.25
CA TRP A 445 1.06 18.69 1.69
C TRP A 445 1.24 18.59 0.18
N LYS A 446 1.53 17.39 -0.34
CA LYS A 446 1.66 17.18 -1.79
C LYS A 446 0.37 17.41 -2.56
N THR A 447 -0.76 17.00 -1.97
CA THR A 447 -2.07 17.19 -2.60
C THR A 447 -2.44 18.67 -2.68
N GLU A 448 -2.08 19.46 -1.67
CA GLU A 448 -2.37 20.90 -1.62
C GLU A 448 -1.44 21.74 -2.52
N CYS A 449 -0.15 21.41 -2.59
CA CYS A 449 0.83 22.22 -3.34
C CYS A 449 0.69 22.09 -4.86
N GLY A 450 0.23 20.93 -5.36
CA GLY A 450 -0.04 20.67 -6.78
C GLY A 450 1.17 20.71 -7.74
N LYS A 451 2.34 21.19 -7.31
CA LYS A 451 3.63 21.22 -8.03
C LYS A 451 4.79 21.01 -7.05
N SER A 452 5.92 20.49 -7.56
CA SER A 452 7.15 20.32 -6.78
C SER A 452 7.75 21.68 -6.39
N ILE A 453 7.89 21.91 -5.08
CA ILE A 453 8.43 23.16 -4.52
C ILE A 453 9.50 22.81 -3.49
N HIS A 454 10.60 23.54 -3.52
CA HIS A 454 11.64 23.48 -2.49
C HIS A 454 11.99 24.88 -2.01
N LYS A 455 12.32 25.01 -0.72
CA LYS A 455 12.76 26.28 -0.13
C LYS A 455 14.02 26.09 0.69
N LEU A 456 14.90 27.10 0.63
CA LEU A 456 16.00 27.25 1.58
C LEU A 456 15.57 28.23 2.67
N VAL A 457 15.52 27.72 3.90
CA VAL A 457 15.09 28.47 5.08
C VAL A 457 16.30 28.73 5.97
N ASP A 458 16.44 29.96 6.46
CA ASP A 458 17.50 30.29 7.43
C ASP A 458 17.19 29.61 8.76
N VAL A 459 18.19 28.90 9.31
CA VAL A 459 18.01 28.14 10.54
C VAL A 459 18.10 29.03 11.77
N ASP A 460 17.49 28.61 12.87
CA ASP A 460 17.65 29.26 14.16
C ASP A 460 19.11 29.18 14.67
N SER A 461 19.45 30.02 15.66
CA SER A 461 20.80 30.10 16.22
C SER A 461 21.30 28.79 16.84
N SER A 462 20.41 27.98 17.44
CA SER A 462 20.79 26.69 18.04
C SER A 462 21.20 25.68 16.98
N THR A 463 20.39 25.57 15.93
CA THR A 463 20.66 24.73 14.76
C THR A 463 21.92 25.20 14.03
N HIS A 464 22.08 26.52 13.82
CA HIS A 464 23.28 27.11 13.24
C HIS A 464 24.54 26.69 14.01
N ASN A 465 24.54 26.90 15.33
CA ASN A 465 25.67 26.56 16.19
C ASN A 465 25.98 25.06 16.22
N ALA A 466 24.95 24.20 16.19
CA ALA A 466 25.13 22.76 16.16
C ALA A 466 25.80 22.29 14.86
N VAL A 467 25.34 22.79 13.70
CA VAL A 467 25.91 22.45 12.39
C VAL A 467 27.31 23.04 12.25
N GLU A 468 27.53 24.30 12.63
CA GLU A 468 28.87 24.93 12.59
C GLU A 468 29.86 24.17 13.48
N LYS A 469 29.47 23.79 14.69
CA LYS A 469 30.32 22.99 15.58
C LYS A 469 30.67 21.64 14.97
N LEU A 470 29.72 20.98 14.30
CA LEU A 470 29.95 19.71 13.60
C LEU A 470 30.95 19.88 12.43
N VAL A 471 30.85 20.98 11.69
CA VAL A 471 31.80 21.34 10.63
C VAL A 471 33.20 21.52 11.21
N GLN A 472 33.32 22.28 12.31
CA GLN A 472 34.60 22.57 12.97
C GLN A 472 35.23 21.33 13.62
N SER A 473 34.45 20.52 14.33
CA SER A 473 34.97 19.35 15.06
C SER A 473 35.44 18.22 14.14
N THR A 474 34.93 18.18 12.91
CA THR A 474 35.31 17.20 11.89
C THR A 474 36.35 17.73 10.90
N TRP A 475 36.82 18.97 11.10
CA TRP A 475 37.89 19.59 10.33
C TRP A 475 39.26 19.11 10.80
N GLN A 476 40.09 18.66 9.87
CA GLN A 476 41.42 18.08 10.12
C GLN A 476 42.46 18.87 9.32
N SER A 477 42.93 19.99 9.88
CA SER A 477 43.83 20.95 9.21
C SER A 477 45.10 20.30 8.64
N LEU A 478 45.69 19.34 9.35
CA LEU A 478 46.88 18.61 8.92
C LEU A 478 46.67 17.75 7.65
N LYS A 479 45.42 17.42 7.32
CA LYS A 479 45.08 16.63 6.12
C LYS A 479 44.64 17.50 4.94
N VAL A 480 44.57 18.82 5.09
CA VAL A 480 44.30 19.74 3.98
C VAL A 480 45.38 19.57 2.91
N GLY A 481 44.97 19.52 1.63
CA GLY A 481 45.92 19.33 0.53
C GLY A 481 46.45 17.91 0.35
N HIS A 482 46.08 16.95 1.20
CA HIS A 482 46.56 15.57 1.10
C HIS A 482 45.58 14.64 0.38
N GLY A 483 46.14 13.71 -0.42
CA GLY A 483 45.38 12.73 -1.19
C GLY A 483 45.09 13.17 -2.64
N ARG A 484 44.62 12.21 -3.44
CA ARG A 484 44.40 12.38 -4.90
C ARG A 484 43.42 13.50 -5.23
N ASP A 485 42.40 13.70 -4.39
CA ASP A 485 41.33 14.67 -4.65
C ASP A 485 41.65 16.08 -4.18
N ALA A 486 42.66 16.22 -3.33
CA ALA A 486 43.10 17.50 -2.79
C ALA A 486 44.07 18.28 -3.69
N LYS A 487 44.35 17.79 -4.91
CA LYS A 487 45.29 18.44 -5.85
C LYS A 487 44.98 19.94 -5.98
N GLY A 488 46.00 20.75 -5.75
CA GLY A 488 45.94 22.22 -5.83
C GLY A 488 45.57 22.93 -4.52
N LEU A 489 44.99 22.26 -3.54
CA LEU A 489 44.54 22.91 -2.28
C LEU A 489 45.70 23.37 -1.40
N SER A 490 46.82 22.64 -1.36
CA SER A 490 47.99 23.03 -0.56
C SER A 490 48.57 24.40 -0.96
N LYS A 491 48.43 24.79 -2.23
CA LYS A 491 48.88 26.10 -2.74
C LYS A 491 48.10 27.27 -2.15
N LEU A 492 46.89 27.04 -1.68
CA LEU A 492 46.03 28.08 -1.12
C LEU A 492 46.45 28.49 0.30
N LYS A 493 47.27 27.71 1.01
CA LYS A 493 47.75 28.03 2.38
C LYS A 493 46.62 28.50 3.30
N TYR A 494 45.60 27.66 3.46
CA TYR A 494 44.53 27.84 4.44
C TYR A 494 44.59 26.69 5.44
N SER A 495 44.24 26.97 6.69
CA SER A 495 44.28 25.97 7.76
C SER A 495 42.91 25.69 8.35
N SER A 496 41.92 26.53 8.03
CA SER A 496 40.57 26.45 8.58
C SER A 496 39.51 26.86 7.56
N ILE A 497 38.25 26.67 7.94
CA ILE A 497 37.10 27.17 7.19
C ILE A 497 36.23 28.01 8.12
N LYS A 498 35.66 29.09 7.58
CA LYS A 498 34.72 29.97 8.27
C LYS A 498 33.34 29.77 7.68
N VAL A 499 32.41 29.27 8.48
CA VAL A 499 30.99 29.17 8.11
C VAL A 499 30.44 30.59 8.00
N LEU A 500 29.71 30.85 6.92
CA LEU A 500 29.08 32.15 6.64
C LEU A 500 27.57 32.08 6.76
N LYS A 501 26.99 30.97 6.27
CA LYS A 501 25.54 30.78 6.26
C LYS A 501 25.20 29.29 6.33
N ILE A 502 24.17 28.96 7.10
CA ILE A 502 23.55 27.64 7.12
C ILE A 502 22.06 27.82 6.81
N GLN A 503 21.58 27.09 5.81
CA GLN A 503 20.17 27.09 5.43
C GLN A 503 19.65 25.65 5.39
N ARG A 504 18.46 25.41 5.93
CA ARG A 504 17.76 24.13 5.83
C ARG A 504 17.04 24.06 4.50
N LEU A 505 17.16 22.92 3.82
CA LEU A 505 16.32 22.58 2.69
C LEU A 505 15.01 21.99 3.20
N GLU A 506 13.90 22.58 2.79
CA GLU A 506 12.56 22.04 2.95
C GLU A 506 12.04 21.69 1.56
N ASN A 507 12.08 20.39 1.23
CA ASN A 507 11.64 19.84 -0.05
C ASN A 507 10.80 18.59 0.22
N ILE A 508 9.48 18.73 0.07
CA ILE A 508 8.53 17.69 0.45
C ILE A 508 8.66 16.42 -0.40
N ASP A 509 8.97 16.56 -1.69
CA ASP A 509 9.09 15.42 -2.61
C ASP A 509 10.36 14.61 -2.34
N VAL A 510 11.49 15.29 -2.12
CA VAL A 510 12.74 14.61 -1.77
C VAL A 510 12.61 13.98 -0.38
N TYR A 511 11.93 14.63 0.56
CA TYR A 511 11.70 14.10 1.91
C TYR A 511 10.72 12.92 1.95
N GLU A 512 9.67 12.92 1.11
CA GLU A 512 8.75 11.78 0.97
C GLU A 512 9.51 10.54 0.50
N ASN A 513 10.28 10.69 -0.58
CA ASN A 513 11.09 9.60 -1.13
C ASN A 513 12.11 9.08 -0.11
N TYR A 514 12.78 9.98 0.60
CA TYR A 514 13.66 9.66 1.72
C TYR A 514 12.92 8.90 2.83
N SER A 515 11.73 9.35 3.21
CA SER A 515 10.91 8.75 4.26
C SER A 515 10.43 7.35 3.87
N HIS A 516 10.08 7.11 2.60
CA HIS A 516 9.82 5.77 2.10
C HIS A 516 11.06 4.87 2.17
N PHE A 517 12.25 5.38 1.81
CA PHE A 517 13.49 4.61 1.97
C PHE A 517 13.72 4.25 3.44
N ARG A 518 13.58 5.24 4.33
CA ARG A 518 13.72 5.09 5.78
C ARG A 518 12.74 4.04 6.33
N ALA A 519 11.48 4.07 5.91
CA ALA A 519 10.48 3.08 6.29
C ALA A 519 10.84 1.66 5.83
N ARG A 520 11.40 1.48 4.61
CA ARG A 520 11.88 0.18 4.16
C ARG A 520 12.98 -0.39 5.05
N LEU A 521 13.89 0.46 5.55
CA LEU A 521 14.91 0.02 6.50
C LEU A 521 14.32 -0.35 7.86
N PHE A 522 13.31 0.38 8.34
CA PHE A 522 12.58 0.00 9.55
C PHE A 522 11.88 -1.34 9.39
N HIS A 523 11.25 -1.59 8.24
CA HIS A 523 10.64 -2.89 7.94
C HIS A 523 11.69 -4.00 7.99
N LYS A 524 12.82 -3.81 7.30
CA LYS A 524 13.94 -4.75 7.30
C LYS A 524 14.50 -4.98 8.70
N ALA A 525 14.73 -3.93 9.48
CA ALA A 525 15.23 -4.04 10.86
C ALA A 525 14.21 -4.74 11.79
N GLY A 526 12.92 -4.52 11.56
CA GLY A 526 11.83 -5.24 12.22
C GLY A 526 11.84 -6.74 11.89
N ASP A 527 12.22 -7.12 10.69
CA ASP A 527 12.23 -8.53 10.25
C ASP A 527 13.51 -9.27 10.67
N ILE A 528 14.68 -8.70 10.38
CA ILE A 528 15.98 -9.41 10.54
C ILE A 528 16.82 -8.94 11.74
N GLY A 529 16.33 -7.97 12.51
CA GLY A 529 17.05 -7.41 13.66
C GLY A 529 17.58 -6.01 13.39
N VAL A 530 17.72 -5.23 14.47
CA VAL A 530 18.28 -3.89 14.45
C VAL A 530 19.73 -3.94 13.94
N PHE A 531 20.10 -2.98 13.10
CA PHE A 531 21.42 -3.02 12.46
C PHE A 531 22.53 -2.66 13.45
N GLU A 532 23.61 -3.43 13.38
CA GLU A 532 24.82 -3.15 14.15
C GLU A 532 25.44 -1.82 13.69
N GLN A 533 25.80 -0.98 14.66
CA GLN A 533 26.41 0.31 14.37
C GLN A 533 27.87 0.14 13.97
N LEU A 534 28.38 1.04 13.13
CA LEU A 534 29.74 0.98 12.59
C LEU A 534 30.83 0.80 13.66
N ALA A 535 30.64 1.38 14.85
CA ALA A 535 31.59 1.27 15.96
C ALA A 535 31.78 -0.17 16.49
N PHE A 536 30.77 -1.03 16.31
CA PHE A 536 30.75 -2.40 16.84
C PHE A 536 31.05 -3.46 15.77
N LEU A 537 30.99 -3.10 14.48
CA LEU A 537 31.36 -4.00 13.39
C LEU A 537 32.80 -4.51 13.55
N SER A 538 32.99 -5.81 13.37
CA SER A 538 34.31 -6.43 13.39
C SER A 538 35.26 -5.74 12.40
N GLN A 539 36.49 -5.48 12.85
CA GLN A 539 37.56 -4.78 12.12
C GLN A 539 37.32 -3.29 11.85
N SER A 540 36.22 -2.67 12.29
CA SER A 540 36.00 -1.23 12.14
C SER A 540 37.07 -0.42 12.86
N THR A 541 37.52 0.71 12.28
CA THR A 541 38.44 1.63 12.97
C THR A 541 37.75 2.55 13.98
N GLY A 542 36.43 2.40 14.19
CA GLY A 542 35.66 3.12 15.20
C GLY A 542 34.39 3.79 14.69
N ASP A 543 33.75 4.58 15.55
CA ASP A 543 32.49 5.26 15.26
C ASP A 543 32.62 6.36 14.19
N ILE A 544 31.50 6.80 13.62
CA ILE A 544 31.43 7.88 12.63
C ILE A 544 31.74 9.22 13.30
N ALA A 545 32.66 10.00 12.72
CA ALA A 545 33.17 11.24 13.30
C ALA A 545 32.08 12.30 13.55
N THR A 546 31.09 12.39 12.66
CA THR A 546 29.92 13.26 12.86
C THR A 546 29.08 12.79 14.04
N THR A 547 28.76 11.50 14.14
CA THR A 547 28.03 10.90 15.26
C THR A 547 28.73 11.12 16.60
N LYS A 548 30.05 10.86 16.65
CA LYS A 548 30.88 11.05 17.85
C LYS A 548 30.92 12.51 18.30
N SER A 549 30.88 13.46 17.35
CA SER A 549 30.91 14.89 17.64
C SER A 549 29.57 15.45 18.15
N LEU A 550 28.46 14.74 17.92
CA LEU A 550 27.13 15.17 18.35
C LEU A 550 26.87 14.79 19.80
N LYS A 551 26.73 15.80 20.66
CA LYS A 551 26.29 15.62 22.06
C LYS A 551 24.91 14.96 22.13
N LYS A 552 24.63 14.27 23.24
CA LYS A 552 23.38 13.52 23.45
C LYS A 552 22.12 14.40 23.36
N ASP A 553 22.22 15.65 23.80
CA ASP A 553 21.18 16.68 23.84
C ASP A 553 21.12 17.56 22.57
N SER A 554 21.99 17.31 21.58
CA SER A 554 22.02 18.09 20.35
C SER A 554 20.69 18.00 19.59
N ILE A 555 20.20 19.15 19.09
CA ILE A 555 19.00 19.22 18.26
C ILE A 555 19.09 18.32 17.02
N LEU A 556 20.29 18.19 16.45
CA LEU A 556 20.57 17.33 15.30
C LEU A 556 20.41 15.83 15.63
N LYS A 557 20.49 15.43 16.90
CA LYS A 557 20.41 14.01 17.30
C LYS A 557 18.99 13.55 17.63
N LYS A 558 18.06 14.49 17.92
CA LYS A 558 16.70 14.17 18.38
C LYS A 558 15.91 13.31 17.38
N GLU A 559 16.13 13.52 16.10
CA GLU A 559 15.41 12.82 15.02
C GLU A 559 16.24 11.77 14.28
N LEU A 560 17.42 11.39 14.79
CA LEU A 560 18.21 10.32 14.20
C LEU A 560 17.86 8.97 14.80
N PHE A 561 17.63 7.99 13.94
CA PHE A 561 17.33 6.61 14.32
C PHE A 561 18.56 5.72 14.17
N HIS A 562 19.18 5.41 15.31
CA HIS A 562 20.33 4.51 15.37
C HIS A 562 19.98 3.08 14.90
N GLU A 563 18.71 2.69 14.98
CA GLU A 563 18.22 1.37 14.62
C GLU A 563 18.43 1.03 13.15
N ILE A 564 18.48 2.06 12.31
CA ILE A 564 18.64 1.97 10.87
C ILE A 564 19.96 2.61 10.38
N ASN A 565 20.90 2.87 11.30
CA ASN A 565 22.13 3.61 11.05
C ASN A 565 21.88 4.94 10.29
N GLU A 566 20.96 5.76 10.79
CA GLU A 566 20.72 7.10 10.26
C GLU A 566 21.71 8.11 10.84
N HIS A 567 22.48 8.77 9.97
CA HIS A 567 23.56 9.67 10.37
C HIS A 567 23.59 10.93 9.50
N PHE A 568 24.18 11.99 10.04
CA PHE A 568 24.59 13.14 9.25
C PHE A 568 25.98 12.92 8.65
N LEU A 569 26.14 13.18 7.36
CA LEU A 569 27.40 13.10 6.63
C LEU A 569 27.53 14.30 5.68
N PHE A 570 28.74 14.69 5.33
CA PHE A 570 29.01 15.81 4.43
C PHE A 570 29.06 15.36 2.96
N HIS A 571 28.58 16.24 2.07
CA HIS A 571 28.74 16.11 0.63
C HIS A 571 29.22 17.42 0.03
N GLY A 572 30.46 17.44 -0.47
CA GLY A 572 31.01 18.59 -1.19
C GLY A 572 30.42 18.68 -2.60
N THR A 573 30.07 19.89 -3.04
CA THR A 573 29.43 20.09 -4.35
C THR A 573 29.99 21.30 -5.08
N LYS A 574 30.05 21.21 -6.41
CA LYS A 574 30.50 22.32 -7.27
C LYS A 574 29.42 23.41 -7.38
N PRO A 575 29.81 24.67 -7.69
CA PRO A 575 28.86 25.78 -7.82
C PRO A 575 27.70 25.54 -8.79
N ASP A 576 27.93 24.80 -9.87
CA ASP A 576 26.91 24.56 -10.90
C ASP A 576 25.98 23.39 -10.57
N THR A 577 26.29 22.62 -9.51
CA THR A 577 25.58 21.37 -9.18
C THR A 577 24.60 21.55 -8.03
N TYR A 578 24.88 22.43 -7.06
CA TYR A 578 24.07 22.50 -5.83
C TYR A 578 22.59 22.81 -6.11
N LYS A 579 22.28 23.69 -7.07
CA LYS A 579 20.89 24.02 -7.44
C LYS A 579 20.09 22.80 -7.89
N LYS A 580 20.72 21.88 -8.64
CA LYS A 580 20.09 20.63 -9.06
C LYS A 580 19.81 19.73 -7.85
N ILE A 581 20.75 19.66 -6.90
CA ILE A 581 20.58 18.88 -5.66
C ILE A 581 19.42 19.43 -4.82
N LEU A 582 19.20 20.74 -4.78
CA LEU A 582 18.06 21.33 -4.07
C LEU A 582 16.71 20.87 -4.63
N SER A 583 16.60 20.76 -5.95
CA SER A 583 15.35 20.34 -6.61
C SER A 583 15.13 18.83 -6.61
N GLN A 584 16.16 18.02 -6.86
CA GLN A 584 16.00 16.59 -7.18
C GLN A 584 16.66 15.65 -6.16
N GLY A 585 17.36 16.18 -5.16
CA GLY A 585 18.17 15.40 -4.23
C GLY A 585 19.51 14.92 -4.82
N LEU A 586 20.13 13.96 -4.14
CA LEU A 586 21.42 13.38 -4.53
C LEU A 586 21.19 12.15 -5.42
N ASP A 587 21.64 12.23 -6.68
CA ASP A 587 21.47 11.15 -7.66
C ASP A 587 22.82 10.51 -8.02
N PHE A 588 22.97 9.22 -7.69
CA PHE A 588 24.19 8.47 -7.99
C PHE A 588 24.44 8.31 -9.49
N ARG A 589 23.41 8.42 -10.34
CA ARG A 589 23.56 8.35 -11.81
C ARG A 589 24.38 9.52 -12.35
N MET A 590 24.41 10.63 -11.61
CA MET A 590 25.23 11.79 -11.91
C MET A 590 26.69 11.62 -11.49
N ALA A 591 27.02 10.58 -10.70
CA ALA A 591 28.40 10.26 -10.34
C ALA A 591 29.08 9.51 -11.49
N GLY A 592 30.28 9.95 -11.88
CA GLY A 592 31.08 9.25 -12.87
C GLY A 592 31.55 7.88 -12.35
N GLY A 593 31.62 6.86 -13.22
CA GLY A 593 32.02 5.47 -12.86
C GLY A 593 33.46 5.29 -12.32
N LYS A 594 34.19 6.38 -12.10
CA LYS A 594 35.56 6.38 -11.58
C LYS A 594 35.65 6.27 -10.04
N GLY A 595 34.54 6.35 -9.31
CA GLY A 595 34.50 6.25 -7.84
C GLY A 595 35.05 4.92 -7.29
N MET A 596 35.67 4.94 -6.10
CA MET A 596 36.40 3.79 -5.53
C MET A 596 35.57 2.51 -5.44
N PHE A 597 34.30 2.65 -5.08
CA PHE A 597 33.33 1.57 -4.94
C PHE A 597 32.31 1.52 -6.09
N GLY A 598 32.63 2.13 -7.23
CA GLY A 598 31.72 2.20 -8.38
C GLY A 598 30.77 3.38 -8.31
N GLN A 599 29.59 3.24 -8.94
CA GLN A 599 28.64 4.32 -9.14
C GLN A 599 27.68 4.40 -7.94
N GLY A 600 27.86 5.42 -7.11
CA GLY A 600 27.13 5.63 -5.87
C GLY A 600 27.20 7.10 -5.44
N VAL A 601 26.41 7.49 -4.45
CA VAL A 601 26.55 8.77 -3.76
C VAL A 601 27.64 8.62 -2.71
N TYR A 602 28.69 9.43 -2.82
CA TYR A 602 29.80 9.46 -1.88
C TYR A 602 29.60 10.57 -0.86
N LEU A 603 29.69 10.18 0.41
CA LEU A 603 29.54 11.03 1.58
C LEU A 603 30.79 10.90 2.46
N ALA A 604 31.04 11.94 3.26
CA ALA A 604 32.20 12.02 4.14
C ALA A 604 31.79 12.33 5.57
N GLU A 605 32.40 11.65 6.53
CA GLU A 605 32.27 12.03 7.95
C GLU A 605 33.14 13.25 8.33
N SER A 606 33.96 13.76 7.41
CA SER A 606 34.85 14.90 7.61
C SER A 606 34.54 16.04 6.65
N SER A 607 34.36 17.24 7.21
CA SER A 607 34.23 18.48 6.47
C SER A 607 35.47 18.78 5.60
N THR A 608 36.67 18.36 6.04
CA THR A 608 37.92 18.47 5.25
C THR A 608 37.89 17.62 3.99
N LYS A 609 37.33 16.41 4.05
CA LYS A 609 37.19 15.55 2.87
C LYS A 609 36.14 16.11 1.91
N ALA A 610 35.01 16.59 2.44
CA ALA A 610 33.97 17.22 1.62
C ALA A 610 34.49 18.48 0.90
N ASP A 611 35.30 19.32 1.55
CA ASP A 611 35.92 20.51 0.94
C ASP A 611 36.75 20.20 -0.32
N GLN A 612 37.27 18.98 -0.47
CA GLN A 612 38.02 18.57 -1.67
C GLN A 612 37.16 18.53 -2.94
N TYR A 613 35.83 18.55 -2.81
CA TYR A 613 34.88 18.42 -3.91
C TYR A 613 34.07 19.69 -4.20
N THR A 614 34.37 20.82 -3.54
CA THR A 614 33.57 22.06 -3.65
C THR A 614 33.97 23.00 -4.79
N ASP A 615 35.05 22.70 -5.50
CA ASP A 615 35.51 23.42 -6.68
C ASP A 615 36.30 22.52 -7.64
N ASP A 616 36.64 23.05 -8.81
CA ASP A 616 37.42 22.30 -9.80
C ASP A 616 38.90 22.22 -9.40
N LYS A 617 39.53 21.04 -9.63
CA LYS A 617 40.96 20.82 -9.34
C LYS A 617 41.86 21.80 -10.07
N SER A 618 41.44 22.32 -11.22
CA SER A 618 42.16 23.31 -12.02
C SER A 618 41.92 24.75 -11.58
N ALA A 619 40.86 25.04 -10.82
CA ALA A 619 40.39 26.39 -10.49
C ALA A 619 40.16 26.61 -8.98
N ARG A 620 41.00 25.97 -8.15
CA ARG A 620 40.92 26.07 -6.68
C ARG A 620 41.13 27.51 -6.21
N ASN A 621 40.28 27.99 -5.30
CA ASN A 621 40.42 29.33 -4.73
C ASN A 621 39.84 29.41 -3.30
N LYS A 622 40.09 30.53 -2.60
CA LYS A 622 39.54 30.81 -1.25
C LYS A 622 38.15 31.47 -1.26
N ALA A 623 37.53 31.63 -2.43
CA ALA A 623 36.20 32.22 -2.53
C ALA A 623 35.15 31.36 -1.81
N GLU A 624 33.92 31.83 -1.81
CA GLU A 624 32.80 31.13 -1.20
C GLU A 624 32.64 29.71 -1.76
N LYS A 625 32.41 28.75 -0.86
CA LYS A 625 32.19 27.34 -1.15
C LYS A 625 30.88 26.89 -0.52
N LYS A 626 30.33 25.81 -1.07
CA LYS A 626 29.10 25.18 -0.60
C LYS A 626 29.29 23.69 -0.41
N MET A 627 28.80 23.17 0.70
CA MET A 627 28.68 21.73 0.94
C MET A 627 27.33 21.44 1.60
N PHE A 628 26.83 20.22 1.43
CA PHE A 628 25.64 19.77 2.11
C PHE A 628 26.00 19.00 3.38
N LEU A 629 25.24 19.20 4.45
CA LEU A 629 25.09 18.22 5.51
C LEU A 629 23.86 17.38 5.17
N VAL A 630 24.09 16.09 4.97
CA VAL A 630 23.16 15.13 4.40
C VAL A 630 22.73 14.17 5.49
N ARG A 631 21.42 14.03 5.70
CA ARG A 631 20.87 12.94 6.51
C ARG A 631 20.81 11.69 5.63
N SER A 632 21.51 10.65 6.05
CA SER A 632 21.70 9.44 5.25
C SER A 632 21.36 8.21 6.08
N CYS A 633 20.57 7.29 5.51
CA CYS A 633 20.33 5.99 6.11
C CYS A 633 21.34 4.97 5.57
N LEU A 634 22.28 4.52 6.41
CA LEU A 634 23.28 3.53 6.02
C LEU A 634 22.75 2.09 6.11
N GLY A 635 21.68 1.84 6.87
CA GLY A 635 21.07 0.52 7.01
C GLY A 635 22.08 -0.54 7.45
N LYS A 636 22.05 -1.72 6.84
CA LYS A 636 23.08 -2.74 7.04
C LYS A 636 24.34 -2.37 6.28
N ILE A 637 25.40 -2.06 7.03
CA ILE A 637 26.68 -1.61 6.47
C ILE A 637 27.51 -2.80 5.99
N HIS A 638 28.08 -2.71 4.80
CA HIS A 638 29.21 -3.53 4.38
C HIS A 638 30.53 -2.79 4.63
N LEU A 639 31.40 -3.34 5.47
CA LEU A 639 32.71 -2.77 5.74
C LEU A 639 33.74 -3.27 4.70
N ALA A 640 34.27 -2.37 3.87
CA ALA A 640 35.23 -2.70 2.83
C ALA A 640 36.66 -2.26 3.21
N LYS A 641 37.61 -3.20 3.20
CA LYS A 641 39.03 -2.92 3.49
C LYS A 641 39.88 -2.64 2.25
N THR A 642 39.39 -3.02 1.08
CA THR A 642 40.02 -2.79 -0.22
C THR A 642 39.03 -2.16 -1.20
N ALA A 643 39.54 -1.47 -2.22
CA ALA A 643 38.71 -0.84 -3.24
C ALA A 643 38.33 -1.84 -4.32
N TYR A 644 37.05 -1.89 -4.69
CA TYR A 644 36.55 -2.68 -5.82
C TYR A 644 35.24 -2.08 -6.34
N LYS A 645 34.99 -2.22 -7.63
CA LYS A 645 33.83 -1.56 -8.28
C LYS A 645 32.55 -2.34 -8.02
N LEU A 646 31.54 -1.64 -7.50
CA LEU A 646 30.20 -2.18 -7.29
C LEU A 646 29.18 -1.43 -8.14
N LYS A 647 28.18 -2.17 -8.62
CA LYS A 647 26.94 -1.60 -9.19
C LYS A 647 25.83 -1.50 -8.14
N ARG A 648 25.93 -2.31 -7.08
CA ARG A 648 24.98 -2.42 -5.97
C ARG A 648 25.70 -2.93 -4.72
N PRO A 649 25.17 -2.73 -3.51
CA PRO A 649 25.79 -3.25 -2.30
C PRO A 649 25.93 -4.79 -2.31
N PRO A 650 26.94 -5.33 -1.62
CA PRO A 650 27.14 -6.77 -1.51
C PRO A 650 25.98 -7.50 -0.84
N CYS A 651 25.81 -8.78 -1.20
CA CYS A 651 24.92 -9.70 -0.50
C CYS A 651 25.63 -10.23 0.76
N PHE A 652 24.90 -10.42 1.85
CA PHE A 652 25.44 -10.99 3.09
C PHE A 652 25.01 -12.44 3.34
N GLN A 653 24.41 -13.10 2.35
CA GLN A 653 24.08 -14.54 2.44
C GLN A 653 25.36 -15.39 2.40
N THR A 654 25.38 -16.39 3.26
CA THR A 654 26.49 -17.34 3.38
C THR A 654 26.79 -17.99 2.02
N GLY A 655 28.07 -18.01 1.63
CA GLY A 655 28.51 -18.60 0.35
C GLY A 655 28.34 -17.70 -0.88
N CYS A 656 27.67 -16.54 -0.76
CA CYS A 656 27.50 -15.62 -1.88
C CYS A 656 28.73 -14.72 -2.09
N LYS A 657 29.50 -14.96 -3.15
CA LYS A 657 30.68 -14.15 -3.53
C LYS A 657 30.51 -13.34 -4.82
N SER A 658 29.32 -13.39 -5.44
CA SER A 658 29.08 -12.80 -6.76
C SER A 658 28.48 -11.40 -6.70
N GLY A 659 29.04 -10.47 -7.49
CA GLY A 659 28.45 -9.15 -7.74
C GLY A 659 27.14 -9.20 -8.55
N SER A 660 26.86 -10.30 -9.25
CA SER A 660 25.65 -10.53 -10.06
C SER A 660 24.56 -11.38 -9.36
N CYS A 661 24.72 -11.68 -8.07
CA CYS A 661 23.79 -12.47 -7.27
C CYS A 661 22.28 -12.13 -7.43
N GLU A 662 21.42 -13.15 -7.49
CA GLU A 662 19.96 -13.03 -7.67
C GLU A 662 19.17 -12.97 -6.35
N HIS A 663 19.84 -13.08 -5.20
CA HIS A 663 19.20 -12.92 -3.89
C HIS A 663 18.48 -11.58 -3.75
N SER A 664 17.40 -11.60 -2.98
CA SER A 664 16.52 -10.44 -2.78
C SER A 664 17.27 -9.24 -2.19
N GLU A 665 16.74 -8.03 -2.42
CA GLU A 665 17.26 -6.80 -1.84
C GLU A 665 17.32 -6.83 -0.29
N ARG A 666 16.45 -7.63 0.35
CA ARG A 666 16.46 -7.83 1.81
C ARG A 666 17.73 -8.55 2.30
N GLN A 667 18.38 -9.31 1.43
CA GLN A 667 19.59 -10.08 1.72
C GLN A 667 20.88 -9.34 1.35
N ARG A 668 20.76 -8.07 0.94
CA ARG A 668 21.88 -7.20 0.60
C ARG A 668 22.15 -6.18 1.69
N CYS A 669 23.40 -5.76 1.80
CA CYS A 669 23.74 -4.56 2.55
C CYS A 669 23.06 -3.34 1.92
N ASP A 670 22.93 -2.26 2.66
CA ASP A 670 22.28 -1.03 2.20
C ASP A 670 23.32 0.04 1.84
N SER A 671 24.50 0.00 2.46
CA SER A 671 25.62 0.90 2.18
C SER A 671 26.97 0.16 2.21
N VAL A 672 28.00 0.83 1.67
CA VAL A 672 29.40 0.41 1.77
C VAL A 672 30.19 1.48 2.50
N VAL A 673 30.96 1.09 3.51
CA VAL A 673 31.91 1.97 4.21
C VAL A 673 33.32 1.48 3.90
N GLY A 674 34.06 2.29 3.15
CA GLY A 674 35.48 2.08 2.89
C GLY A 674 36.31 2.44 4.11
N ASP A 675 36.85 1.43 4.78
CA ASP A 675 37.55 1.55 6.07
C ASP A 675 38.91 0.83 6.05
N GLY A 676 39.66 1.03 4.99
CA GLY A 676 41.03 0.54 4.79
C GLY A 676 42.09 1.58 5.17
N SER A 677 43.28 1.47 4.58
CA SER A 677 44.42 2.38 4.82
C SER A 677 44.29 3.76 4.12
N TRP A 678 43.06 4.22 3.86
CA TRP A 678 42.80 5.52 3.23
C TRP A 678 42.86 6.67 4.25
N ILE A 679 43.24 7.85 3.78
CA ILE A 679 43.35 9.07 4.61
C ILE A 679 42.00 9.43 5.26
N PHE A 680 40.90 9.17 4.55
CA PHE A 680 39.53 9.38 4.98
C PHE A 680 38.71 8.13 4.63
N ARG A 681 37.78 7.75 5.52
CA ARG A 681 36.77 6.74 5.20
C ARG A 681 35.76 7.29 4.21
N GLU A 682 35.27 6.43 3.34
CA GLU A 682 34.30 6.77 2.29
C GLU A 682 32.97 6.08 2.60
N PHE A 683 31.88 6.83 2.60
CA PHE A 683 30.53 6.30 2.86
C PHE A 683 29.75 6.33 1.57
N VAL A 684 29.32 5.17 1.08
CA VAL A 684 28.72 5.04 -0.24
C VAL A 684 27.33 4.42 -0.16
N THR A 685 26.35 5.16 -0.71
CA THR A 685 24.96 4.73 -0.88
C THR A 685 24.65 4.55 -2.37
N TYR A 686 23.77 3.60 -2.70
CA TYR A 686 23.53 3.15 -4.09
C TYR A 686 22.07 3.35 -4.53
N ASN A 687 21.25 3.97 -3.69
CA ASN A 687 19.89 4.34 -4.01
C ASN A 687 19.71 5.86 -3.90
N GLN A 688 19.06 6.46 -4.90
CA GLN A 688 18.83 7.90 -4.97
C GLN A 688 18.00 8.46 -3.79
N HIS A 689 17.23 7.62 -3.10
CA HIS A 689 16.36 8.02 -2.00
C HIS A 689 16.96 7.74 -0.61
N GLN A 690 18.20 7.24 -0.52
CA GLN A 690 18.87 6.98 0.77
C GLN A 690 19.27 8.24 1.53
N ASN A 691 19.28 9.40 0.85
CA ASN A 691 19.94 10.60 1.30
C ASN A 691 19.01 11.81 1.19
N TYR A 692 18.90 12.60 2.25
CA TYR A 692 18.22 13.90 2.27
C TYR A 692 19.26 15.02 2.48
N PRO A 693 19.51 15.91 1.48
CA PRO A 693 20.46 17.01 1.62
C PRO A 693 19.88 18.13 2.51
N GLU A 694 19.91 17.92 3.82
CA GLU A 694 19.13 18.68 4.80
C GLU A 694 19.61 20.11 5.02
N TYR A 695 20.92 20.35 5.08
CA TYR A 695 21.47 21.70 5.27
C TYR A 695 22.46 22.06 4.19
N LEU A 696 22.29 23.24 3.58
CA LEU A 696 23.27 23.88 2.72
C LEU A 696 24.18 24.77 3.57
N ILE A 697 25.46 24.43 3.63
CA ILE A 697 26.49 25.17 4.36
C ILE A 697 27.29 25.98 3.37
N THR A 698 27.28 27.30 3.55
CA THR A 698 28.08 28.25 2.80
C THR A 698 29.26 28.72 3.67
N TYR A 699 30.48 28.64 3.15
CA TYR A 699 31.70 28.91 3.93
C TYR A 699 32.83 29.49 3.07
N LYS A 700 33.90 29.96 3.70
CA LYS A 700 35.16 30.37 3.04
C LYS A 700 36.35 29.63 3.65
N ARG A 701 37.39 29.43 2.84
CA ARG A 701 38.70 28.89 3.29
C ARG A 701 39.52 30.03 3.90
N VAL A 702 40.02 29.86 5.11
CA VAL A 702 40.78 30.88 5.86
C VAL A 702 42.22 30.44 6.04
#